data_AF-A0A938HXT5-F1
#
_entry.id   AF-A0A938HXT5-F1
#
_cell.length_a   1.000
_cell.length_b   1.000
_cell.length_c   1.000
_cell.angle_alpha   90.00
_cell.angle_beta   90.00
_cell.angle_gamma   90.00
#
_symmetry.space_group_name_H-M   'P 1'
#
loop_
_entity.id
_entity.type
_entity.pdbx_description
1 polymer ?
#
loop_
_entity_poly.entity_id
_entity_poly.type
_entity_poly.pdbx_seq_one_letter_code
_entity_poly.pdbx_strand_id
1 'polypeptide(L)'
;MASRQIESGGNPGSPSGLIVTLAGLLSSIRGSAPLDPITVVTPSIYSAFYLRRAMAGNGLFNVRFTRLEDLAELIAGPGGHTPLSHMVASELIHAVVSEATLRLPELEAVRSHHSLHEALHRTFTEFETAPRTVVDAIGEADPLRREIAALYRAYEARASGFERRPELVGRAVRALQDPGKAAELGTVLLMSSKPPSPAYQDLLSSLARLPGARMLPDPPAEADYASTLCVSVPDPTAEVSWTVRDVVERGAGTPFSRMAVFYVDEAYGRRLNEAFALAGIPASGPDPTPLIERPEGRFLDRATSALAGRDLPLERKQVIDWLVTSPVRPPDGTSEFHASRWDSVSRNAGVTRGLDEWRRRLASYATRQEDHGRRRLDLGEIDEPAANGLRAEAGEARALLRFVEDLAATARPPGSPASWATFSEWLGRLVDRFLDKSSVGPAAVERLETLIRKLALLDEAGGRPPGLERFISVLRRELTQTTGGGRPMGTGVFVAPIRYAAGTDFDVVYLVGMVEGAFPPPAADDSLIPDELRVRLDPEGHLERRQTRQETQYRRFAAALASGRQRVLLWPRSEPGASRRAWPSRWFVEAARKVSASPKLQAGELLTKDLDGVVIVGQTDRVLAKLDQAACADSHELDLHILLGWRASAGSLSDHFLARLEGGLLGRGVRLERSRRSASWTEFDGDLTAAPGSLASASAPVSPTSLEAWATCPFRYFLGTVLRLRPAARPEEAFEISALDRGAVIHGILEAYFQRTSVSRCDSTASRRLAMQEAIEEGLKRAEAVYVTGRRVMWHLERERITRDLLAFVDQESERCAQRGLAQRHAEFRFGIGQTGPGPVSVELPGLGTVRFRGVIDRVETNDDGSEAVVVDYKTGSASAYSALKDDPIDHGMRLQLPIYAEAVRAAFPSARSVAAQYWFVSERGGYRLIPDPPVSARAEMLDAVATITRGISAGVFVARPGTRLQAGYANCQFCPFDQVCPSARERHWEQKSQDPRLDSYRALAGEEPEASE
;
A
#
# COMPACT_ATOMS: atom_id res chain seq x y z
N MET A 1 23.86 23.70 -16.69
CA MET A 1 22.94 23.61 -17.85
C MET A 1 23.42 24.61 -18.88
N ALA A 2 23.51 24.26 -20.16
CA ALA A 2 23.88 25.24 -21.18
C ALA A 2 22.76 26.27 -21.26
N SER A 3 23.04 27.48 -20.76
CA SER A 3 22.17 28.64 -20.75
C SER A 3 21.78 29.01 -22.19
N ARG A 4 20.77 28.35 -22.73
CA ARG A 4 19.92 28.96 -23.75
C ARG A 4 18.74 29.57 -23.00
N GLN A 5 19.03 30.67 -22.29
CA GLN A 5 17.98 31.58 -21.86
C GLN A 5 17.22 31.95 -23.12
N ILE A 6 15.89 31.75 -23.10
CA ILE A 6 15.02 32.49 -24.02
C ILE A 6 15.31 33.96 -23.70
N GLU A 7 16.03 34.65 -24.58
CA GLU A 7 16.30 36.08 -24.41
C GLU A 7 14.96 36.76 -24.12
N SER A 8 14.90 37.49 -23.00
CA SER A 8 13.71 38.14 -22.48
C SER A 8 13.31 39.36 -23.31
N GLY A 9 13.11 39.18 -24.63
CA GLY A 9 12.77 40.23 -25.58
C GLY A 9 11.36 40.83 -25.40
N GLY A 10 10.55 40.27 -24.51
CA GLY A 10 9.26 40.82 -24.10
C GLY A 10 9.36 41.53 -22.77
N ASN A 11 9.10 42.84 -22.74
CA ASN A 11 9.01 43.61 -21.50
C ASN A 11 8.00 42.93 -20.55
N PRO A 12 8.39 42.50 -19.33
CA PRO A 12 7.50 41.75 -18.42
C PRO A 12 6.22 42.50 -18.03
N GLY A 13 6.14 43.81 -18.30
CA GLY A 13 4.98 44.66 -18.05
C GLY A 13 3.96 44.81 -19.20
N SER A 14 4.19 44.30 -20.42
CA SER A 14 3.23 44.51 -21.53
C SER A 14 2.04 43.52 -21.44
N PRO A 15 0.78 43.97 -21.29
CA PRO A 15 -0.38 43.08 -21.15
C PRO A 15 -0.54 42.16 -22.37
N SER A 16 -1.03 40.93 -22.15
CA SER A 16 -1.24 39.98 -23.25
C SER A 16 -2.29 40.46 -24.25
N GLY A 17 -2.29 39.90 -25.46
CA GLY A 17 -3.28 40.24 -26.49
C GLY A 17 -4.72 40.11 -26.00
N LEU A 18 -5.00 39.14 -25.13
CA LEU A 18 -6.32 38.96 -24.51
C LEU A 18 -6.67 40.10 -23.55
N ILE A 19 -5.76 40.45 -22.63
CA ILE A 19 -5.97 41.55 -21.68
C ILE A 19 -6.08 42.88 -22.41
N VAL A 20 -5.22 43.14 -23.40
CA VAL A 20 -5.25 44.36 -24.22
C VAL A 20 -6.58 44.47 -24.96
N THR A 21 -7.03 43.39 -25.59
CA THR A 21 -8.31 43.36 -26.32
C THR A 21 -9.47 43.62 -25.37
N LEU A 22 -9.51 42.93 -24.22
CA LEU A 22 -10.58 43.11 -23.24
C LEU A 22 -10.55 44.53 -22.65
N ALA A 23 -9.39 45.08 -22.31
CA ALA A 23 -9.24 46.44 -21.81
C ALA A 23 -9.69 47.49 -22.83
N GLY A 24 -9.29 47.34 -24.09
CA GLY A 24 -9.74 48.22 -25.17
C GLY A 24 -11.25 48.18 -25.37
N LEU A 25 -11.86 47.00 -25.32
CA LEU A 25 -13.31 46.83 -25.41
C LEU A 25 -14.04 47.46 -24.22
N LEU A 26 -13.58 47.20 -22.99
CA LEU A 26 -14.17 47.81 -21.79
C LEU A 26 -14.06 49.34 -21.86
N SER A 27 -12.90 49.89 -22.24
CA SER A 27 -12.71 51.33 -22.39
C SER A 27 -13.62 51.92 -23.47
N SER A 28 -13.77 51.24 -24.60
CA SER A 28 -14.66 51.67 -25.69
C SER A 28 -16.12 51.71 -25.25
N ILE A 29 -16.60 50.68 -24.54
CA ILE A 29 -17.98 50.59 -24.05
C ILE A 29 -18.22 51.68 -22.98
N ARG A 30 -17.26 51.86 -22.07
CA ARG A 30 -17.33 52.88 -21.01
C ARG A 30 -17.31 54.30 -21.57
N GLY A 31 -16.63 54.54 -22.69
CA GLY A 31 -16.63 55.84 -23.36
C GLY A 31 -18.01 56.28 -23.84
N SER A 32 -18.87 55.32 -24.23
CA SER A 32 -20.26 55.61 -24.64
C SER A 32 -21.27 55.59 -23.49
N ALA A 33 -21.09 54.70 -22.50
CA ALA A 33 -22.04 54.52 -21.41
C ALA A 33 -21.29 54.19 -20.09
N PRO A 34 -20.88 55.21 -19.31
CA PRO A 34 -19.96 55.03 -18.19
C PRO A 34 -20.52 54.18 -17.03
N LEU A 35 -21.85 54.18 -16.83
CA LEU A 35 -22.50 53.53 -15.69
C LEU A 35 -23.15 52.18 -16.02
N ASP A 36 -23.25 51.82 -17.29
CA ASP A 36 -23.97 50.62 -17.71
C ASP A 36 -23.29 49.33 -17.21
N PRO A 37 -24.07 48.28 -16.87
CA PRO A 37 -23.48 47.00 -16.49
C PRO A 37 -22.77 46.36 -17.68
N ILE A 38 -21.68 45.64 -17.40
CA ILE A 38 -20.96 44.83 -18.38
C ILE A 38 -20.83 43.42 -17.81
N THR A 39 -21.32 42.42 -18.54
CA THR A 39 -21.23 41.01 -18.13
C THR A 39 -20.22 40.29 -19.02
N VAL A 40 -19.11 39.85 -18.43
CA VAL A 40 -18.08 39.04 -19.09
C VAL A 40 -18.32 37.57 -18.78
N VAL A 41 -18.72 36.81 -19.78
CA VAL A 41 -18.89 35.36 -19.71
C VAL A 41 -17.54 34.71 -19.98
N THR A 42 -17.09 33.89 -19.04
CA THR A 42 -15.75 33.29 -19.02
C THR A 42 -15.83 31.76 -19.07
N PRO A 43 -14.79 31.07 -19.59
CA PRO A 43 -14.81 29.60 -19.70
C PRO A 43 -14.82 28.85 -18.37
N SER A 44 -14.39 29.49 -17.28
CA SER A 44 -14.28 28.86 -15.95
C SER A 44 -14.25 29.91 -14.84
N ILE A 45 -14.45 29.46 -13.60
CA ILE A 45 -14.29 30.30 -12.41
C ILE A 45 -12.82 30.78 -12.23
N TYR A 46 -11.86 30.00 -12.72
CA TYR A 46 -10.44 30.34 -12.64
C TYR A 46 -10.10 31.48 -13.59
N SER A 47 -10.54 31.39 -14.86
CA SER A 47 -10.40 32.48 -15.81
C SER A 47 -11.14 33.74 -15.38
N ALA A 48 -12.35 33.62 -14.82
CA ALA A 48 -13.05 34.76 -14.21
C ALA A 48 -12.19 35.48 -13.16
N PHE A 49 -11.58 34.73 -12.25
CA PHE A 49 -10.71 35.28 -11.21
C PHE A 49 -9.45 35.95 -11.78
N TYR A 50 -8.70 35.27 -12.64
CA TYR A 50 -7.43 35.78 -13.17
C TYR A 50 -7.63 36.98 -14.09
N LEU A 51 -8.67 36.99 -14.93
CA LEU A 51 -9.02 38.15 -15.75
C LEU A 51 -9.45 39.33 -14.90
N ARG A 52 -10.35 39.11 -13.92
CA ARG A 52 -10.76 40.17 -13.00
C ARG A 52 -9.56 40.79 -12.28
N ARG A 53 -8.63 39.96 -11.80
CA ARG A 53 -7.42 40.42 -11.13
C ARG A 53 -6.51 41.22 -12.07
N ALA A 54 -6.29 40.73 -13.28
CA ALA A 54 -5.48 41.43 -14.27
C ALA A 54 -6.09 42.79 -14.68
N MET A 55 -7.42 42.85 -14.79
CA MET A 55 -8.16 44.03 -15.18
C MET A 55 -8.35 45.06 -14.06
N ALA A 56 -8.24 44.66 -12.80
CA ALA A 56 -8.48 45.53 -11.65
C ALA A 56 -7.62 46.80 -11.63
N GLY A 57 -6.39 46.73 -12.16
CA GLY A 57 -5.49 47.88 -12.28
C GLY A 57 -6.01 49.02 -13.16
N ASN A 58 -6.95 48.74 -14.07
CA ASN A 58 -7.58 49.72 -14.96
C ASN A 58 -8.92 50.27 -14.41
N GLY A 59 -9.33 49.83 -13.20
CA GLY A 59 -10.63 50.12 -12.62
C GLY A 59 -11.73 49.20 -13.16
N LEU A 60 -12.44 48.52 -12.24
CA LEU A 60 -13.57 47.64 -12.56
C LEU A 60 -14.83 48.16 -11.88
N PHE A 61 -15.47 49.16 -12.48
CA PHE A 61 -16.79 49.62 -12.04
C PHE A 61 -17.87 48.90 -12.85
N ASN A 62 -18.91 48.38 -12.20
CA ASN A 62 -20.07 47.70 -12.83
C ASN A 62 -19.72 46.64 -13.90
N VAL A 63 -18.62 45.89 -13.69
CA VAL A 63 -18.22 44.75 -14.54
C VAL A 63 -18.36 43.46 -13.74
N ARG A 64 -19.12 42.50 -14.26
CA ARG A 64 -19.30 41.17 -13.69
C ARG A 64 -18.54 40.14 -14.52
N PHE A 65 -17.77 39.27 -13.86
CA PHE A 65 -17.19 38.09 -14.48
C PHE A 65 -17.95 36.87 -13.97
N THR A 66 -18.44 36.02 -14.88
CA THR A 66 -19.26 34.85 -14.53
C THR A 66 -19.05 33.73 -15.54
N ARG A 67 -19.41 32.49 -15.19
CA ARG A 67 -19.51 31.40 -16.17
C ARG A 67 -20.87 31.42 -16.85
N LEU A 68 -20.97 30.74 -18.00
CA LEU A 68 -22.22 30.62 -18.73
C LEU A 68 -23.27 29.85 -17.91
N GLU A 69 -22.86 28.83 -17.14
CA GLU A 69 -23.79 28.06 -16.31
C GLU A 69 -24.33 28.89 -15.14
N ASP A 70 -23.45 29.60 -14.43
CA ASP A 70 -23.83 30.48 -13.32
C ASP A 70 -24.73 31.64 -13.81
N LEU A 71 -24.46 32.13 -15.02
CA LEU A 71 -25.29 33.15 -15.65
C LEU A 71 -26.67 32.62 -16.02
N ALA A 72 -26.77 31.37 -16.50
CA ALA A 72 -28.05 30.74 -16.79
C ALA A 72 -28.92 30.64 -15.53
N GLU A 73 -28.34 30.20 -14.40
CA GLU A 73 -29.03 30.15 -13.10
C GLU A 73 -29.49 31.53 -12.64
N LEU A 74 -28.61 32.54 -12.76
CA LEU A 74 -28.93 33.91 -12.38
C LEU A 74 -30.06 34.52 -13.22
N ILE A 75 -30.07 34.27 -14.53
CA ILE A 75 -31.11 34.76 -15.44
C ILE A 75 -32.43 34.03 -15.20
N ALA A 76 -32.40 32.69 -15.08
CA ALA A 76 -33.59 31.87 -14.92
C ALA A 76 -34.30 32.12 -13.58
N GLY A 77 -33.54 32.46 -12.52
CA GLY A 77 -34.05 32.58 -11.16
C GLY A 77 -34.37 31.23 -10.50
N PRO A 78 -34.84 31.21 -9.24
CA PRO A 78 -35.13 29.98 -8.51
C PRO A 78 -36.15 29.12 -9.26
N GLY A 79 -35.90 27.82 -9.35
CA GLY A 79 -36.83 26.84 -9.93
C GLY A 79 -37.81 26.26 -8.93
N GLY A 80 -38.88 25.66 -9.47
CA GLY A 80 -39.86 24.91 -8.67
C GLY A 80 -39.43 23.47 -8.36
N HIS A 81 -38.36 22.97 -9.01
CA HIS A 81 -37.83 21.62 -8.85
C HIS A 81 -36.38 21.65 -8.38
N THR A 82 -35.97 20.58 -7.69
CA THR A 82 -34.56 20.39 -7.26
C THR A 82 -33.68 20.11 -8.49
N PRO A 83 -32.47 20.71 -8.60
CA PRO A 83 -31.55 20.43 -9.69
C PRO A 83 -31.17 18.95 -9.80
N LEU A 84 -31.19 18.40 -11.02
CA LEU A 84 -30.79 17.02 -11.25
C LEU A 84 -29.26 16.86 -11.13
N SER A 85 -28.79 16.34 -9.99
CA SER A 85 -27.37 16.07 -9.79
C SER A 85 -26.90 14.86 -10.60
N HIS A 86 -25.60 14.81 -10.94
CA HIS A 86 -24.97 13.68 -11.63
C HIS A 86 -25.20 12.33 -10.90
N MET A 87 -25.14 12.36 -9.57
CA MET A 87 -25.33 11.18 -8.72
C MET A 87 -26.77 10.66 -8.82
N VAL A 88 -27.77 11.55 -8.71
CA VAL A 88 -29.19 11.21 -8.86
C VAL A 88 -29.47 10.70 -10.27
N ALA A 89 -28.96 11.35 -11.31
CA ALA A 89 -29.09 10.89 -12.69
C ALA A 89 -28.51 9.47 -12.90
N SER A 90 -27.36 9.18 -12.29
CA SER A 90 -26.75 7.84 -12.34
C SER A 90 -27.61 6.77 -11.69
N GLU A 91 -28.25 7.08 -10.56
CA GLU A 91 -29.16 6.12 -9.91
C GLU A 91 -30.50 6.00 -10.63
N LEU A 92 -31.03 7.08 -11.23
CA LEU A 92 -32.20 7.03 -12.11
C LEU A 92 -31.96 6.07 -13.29
N ILE A 93 -30.80 6.20 -13.95
CA ILE A 93 -30.41 5.32 -15.05
C ILE A 93 -30.30 3.87 -14.57
N HIS A 94 -29.66 3.64 -13.42
CA HIS A 94 -29.56 2.30 -12.85
C HIS A 94 -30.94 1.69 -12.55
N ALA A 95 -31.86 2.46 -11.95
CA ALA A 95 -33.21 2.02 -11.63
C ALA A 95 -33.99 1.67 -12.91
N VAL A 96 -33.93 2.54 -13.92
CA VAL A 96 -34.57 2.31 -15.23
C VAL A 96 -34.06 1.03 -15.89
N VAL A 97 -32.74 0.85 -15.96
CA VAL A 97 -32.13 -0.34 -16.58
C VAL A 97 -32.45 -1.62 -15.81
N SER A 98 -32.45 -1.56 -14.47
CA SER A 98 -32.72 -2.71 -13.62
C SER A 98 -34.17 -3.18 -13.67
N GLU A 99 -35.10 -2.27 -13.93
CA GLU A 99 -36.55 -2.54 -13.96
C GLU A 99 -37.09 -2.75 -15.39
N ALA A 100 -36.31 -2.42 -16.41
CA ALA A 100 -36.68 -2.58 -17.81
C ALA A 100 -36.62 -4.05 -18.26
N THR A 101 -37.64 -4.47 -19.02
CA THR A 101 -37.61 -5.73 -19.78
C THR A 101 -36.81 -5.53 -21.05
N LEU A 102 -35.51 -5.87 -21.01
CA LEU A 102 -34.61 -5.82 -22.17
C LEU A 102 -34.88 -7.02 -23.07
N ARG A 103 -34.96 -6.81 -24.40
CA ARG A 103 -35.30 -7.87 -25.37
C ARG A 103 -34.07 -8.45 -26.05
N LEU A 104 -32.97 -7.69 -26.07
CA LEU A 104 -31.69 -8.12 -26.61
C LEU A 104 -30.86 -8.89 -25.58
N PRO A 105 -30.49 -10.15 -25.86
CA PRO A 105 -29.67 -10.97 -24.97
C PRO A 105 -28.32 -10.33 -24.61
N GLU A 106 -27.71 -9.60 -25.55
CA GLU A 106 -26.42 -8.95 -25.37
C GLU A 106 -26.49 -7.84 -24.32
N LEU A 107 -27.56 -7.04 -24.36
CA LEU A 107 -27.78 -5.96 -23.40
C LEU A 107 -28.19 -6.51 -22.02
N GLU A 108 -28.98 -7.59 -22.02
CA GLU A 108 -29.33 -8.32 -20.80
C GLU A 108 -28.09 -8.89 -20.09
N ALA A 109 -27.16 -9.49 -20.85
CA ALA A 109 -25.93 -10.07 -20.31
C ALA A 109 -25.03 -9.07 -19.58
N VAL A 110 -25.11 -7.78 -19.94
CA VAL A 110 -24.33 -6.69 -19.33
C VAL A 110 -25.18 -5.72 -18.53
N ARG A 111 -26.44 -6.05 -18.22
CA ARG A 111 -27.40 -5.18 -17.51
C ARG A 111 -26.84 -4.58 -16.22
N SER A 112 -26.13 -5.38 -15.43
CA SER A 112 -25.55 -4.96 -14.14
C SER A 112 -24.11 -4.45 -14.25
N HIS A 113 -23.52 -4.46 -15.44
CA HIS A 113 -22.13 -4.10 -15.64
C HIS A 113 -21.94 -2.59 -15.57
N HIS A 114 -21.00 -2.12 -14.76
CA HIS A 114 -20.77 -0.70 -14.52
C HIS A 114 -20.53 0.11 -15.82
N SER A 115 -19.75 -0.45 -16.75
CA SER A 115 -19.45 0.19 -18.04
C SER A 115 -20.69 0.47 -18.90
N LEU A 116 -21.75 -0.36 -18.81
CA LEU A 116 -23.01 -0.07 -19.50
C LEU A 116 -23.66 1.18 -18.91
N HIS A 117 -23.77 1.25 -17.58
CA HIS A 117 -24.38 2.40 -16.91
C HIS A 117 -23.62 3.70 -17.17
N GLU A 118 -22.28 3.67 -17.20
CA GLU A 118 -21.49 4.85 -17.57
C GLU A 118 -21.69 5.25 -19.04
N ALA A 119 -21.78 4.29 -19.95
CA ALA A 119 -22.06 4.57 -21.36
C ALA A 119 -23.44 5.18 -21.54
N LEU A 120 -24.47 4.61 -20.89
CA LEU A 120 -25.84 5.13 -20.88
C LEU A 120 -25.90 6.53 -20.29
N HIS A 121 -25.17 6.80 -19.21
CA HIS A 121 -25.13 8.13 -18.59
C HIS A 121 -24.59 9.19 -19.55
N ARG A 122 -23.48 8.89 -20.24
CA ARG A 122 -22.95 9.78 -21.29
C ARG A 122 -23.96 9.97 -22.43
N THR A 123 -24.54 8.89 -22.95
CA THR A 123 -25.54 8.95 -24.03
C THR A 123 -26.78 9.74 -23.63
N PHE A 124 -27.32 9.55 -22.42
CA PHE A 124 -28.52 10.25 -21.97
C PHE A 124 -28.24 11.72 -21.71
N THR A 125 -27.05 12.07 -21.22
CA THR A 125 -26.60 13.46 -21.12
C THR A 125 -26.56 14.14 -22.49
N GLU A 126 -26.13 13.44 -23.55
CA GLU A 126 -26.21 13.96 -24.92
C GLU A 126 -27.67 14.09 -25.40
N PHE A 127 -28.50 13.06 -25.17
CA PHE A 127 -29.91 13.03 -25.58
C PHE A 127 -30.77 14.10 -24.91
N GLU A 128 -30.50 14.45 -23.64
CA GLU A 128 -31.18 15.56 -22.97
C GLU A 128 -31.08 16.87 -23.76
N THR A 129 -30.00 17.02 -24.52
CA THR A 129 -29.69 18.24 -25.26
C THR A 129 -30.00 18.14 -26.75
N ALA A 130 -30.32 16.95 -27.24
CA ALA A 130 -30.61 16.69 -28.64
C ALA A 130 -32.11 16.91 -28.94
N PRO A 131 -32.47 17.36 -30.16
CA PRO A 131 -33.86 17.39 -30.59
C PRO A 131 -34.50 16.00 -30.52
N ARG A 132 -35.79 15.93 -30.15
CA ARG A 132 -36.53 14.66 -30.11
C ARG A 132 -36.48 13.90 -31.43
N THR A 133 -36.47 14.63 -32.55
CA THR A 133 -36.33 14.06 -33.90
C THR A 133 -35.05 13.25 -34.08
N VAL A 134 -33.94 13.68 -33.48
CA VAL A 134 -32.65 12.97 -33.53
C VAL A 134 -32.72 11.70 -32.68
N VAL A 135 -33.27 11.79 -31.47
CA VAL A 135 -33.40 10.63 -30.56
C VAL A 135 -34.32 9.56 -31.17
N ASP A 136 -35.42 9.97 -31.81
CA ASP A 136 -36.35 9.06 -32.47
C ASP A 136 -35.72 8.41 -33.71
N ALA A 137 -35.01 9.19 -34.55
CA ALA A 137 -34.27 8.65 -35.70
C ALA A 137 -33.22 7.60 -35.29
N ILE A 138 -32.54 7.82 -34.17
CA ILE A 138 -31.61 6.83 -33.60
C ILE A 138 -32.36 5.57 -33.14
N GLY A 139 -33.50 5.72 -32.48
CA GLY A 139 -34.34 4.60 -32.06
C GLY A 139 -34.88 3.74 -33.20
N GLU A 140 -34.97 4.29 -34.41
CA GLU A 140 -35.42 3.58 -35.61
C GLU A 140 -34.28 2.84 -36.34
N ALA A 141 -33.02 3.13 -36.01
CA ALA A 141 -31.85 2.63 -36.74
C ALA A 141 -31.70 1.10 -36.68
N ASP A 142 -31.79 0.50 -35.49
CA ASP A 142 -31.65 -0.93 -35.27
C ASP A 142 -32.26 -1.36 -33.90
N PRO A 143 -32.38 -2.67 -33.62
CA PRO A 143 -32.95 -3.15 -32.36
C PRO A 143 -32.26 -2.64 -31.10
N LEU A 144 -30.93 -2.47 -31.10
CA LEU A 144 -30.18 -2.01 -29.93
C LEU A 144 -30.52 -0.56 -29.63
N ARG A 145 -30.45 0.32 -30.63
CA ARG A 145 -30.75 1.74 -30.42
C ARG A 145 -32.22 1.98 -30.11
N ARG A 146 -33.13 1.12 -30.58
CA ARG A 146 -34.53 1.12 -30.15
C ARG A 146 -34.67 0.91 -28.64
N GLU A 147 -33.92 -0.04 -28.07
CA GLU A 147 -33.89 -0.27 -26.63
C GLU A 147 -33.23 0.89 -25.88
N ILE A 148 -32.12 1.44 -26.37
CA ILE A 148 -31.48 2.62 -25.76
C ILE A 148 -32.43 3.83 -25.73
N ALA A 149 -33.14 4.11 -26.83
CA ALA A 149 -34.13 5.18 -26.88
C ALA A 149 -35.33 4.92 -25.95
N ALA A 150 -35.76 3.66 -25.80
CA ALA A 150 -36.81 3.29 -24.85
C ALA A 150 -36.36 3.49 -23.39
N LEU A 151 -35.13 3.11 -23.05
CA LEU A 151 -34.53 3.37 -21.74
C LEU A 151 -34.41 4.87 -21.48
N TYR A 152 -34.00 5.66 -22.48
CA TYR A 152 -33.94 7.12 -22.34
C TYR A 152 -35.31 7.73 -22.06
N ARG A 153 -36.38 7.31 -22.76
CA ARG A 153 -37.75 7.78 -22.48
C ARG A 153 -38.21 7.43 -21.07
N ALA A 154 -37.87 6.23 -20.58
CA ALA A 154 -38.16 5.82 -19.21
C ALA A 154 -37.36 6.65 -18.19
N TYR A 155 -36.10 6.98 -18.48
CA TYR A 155 -35.29 7.90 -17.70
C TYR A 155 -35.88 9.32 -17.69
N GLU A 156 -36.23 9.89 -18.84
CA GLU A 156 -36.85 11.21 -18.96
C GLU A 156 -38.14 11.30 -18.13
N ALA A 157 -38.98 10.26 -18.17
CA ALA A 157 -40.21 10.21 -17.38
C ALA A 157 -39.93 10.30 -15.86
N ARG A 158 -38.91 9.60 -15.35
CA ARG A 158 -38.53 9.66 -13.92
C ARG A 158 -37.80 10.95 -13.56
N ALA A 159 -36.98 11.46 -14.48
CA ALA A 159 -36.23 12.71 -14.29
C ALA A 159 -37.13 13.95 -14.31
N SER A 160 -38.40 13.84 -14.74
CA SER A 160 -39.36 14.95 -14.83
C SER A 160 -39.67 15.67 -13.50
N GLY A 161 -39.41 15.03 -12.36
CA GLY A 161 -39.55 15.64 -11.04
C GLY A 161 -38.39 16.58 -10.65
N PHE A 162 -37.31 16.57 -11.43
CA PHE A 162 -36.10 17.35 -11.20
C PHE A 162 -35.92 18.43 -12.26
N GLU A 163 -35.27 19.53 -11.90
CA GLU A 163 -34.87 20.54 -12.87
C GLU A 163 -33.69 20.03 -13.69
N ARG A 164 -33.94 19.74 -14.97
CA ARG A 164 -32.92 19.30 -15.91
C ARG A 164 -32.23 20.49 -16.56
N ARG A 165 -30.99 20.29 -17.01
CA ARG A 165 -30.17 21.35 -17.62
C ARG A 165 -30.85 22.06 -18.82
N PRO A 166 -31.52 21.36 -19.76
CA PRO A 166 -32.25 22.02 -20.85
C PRO A 166 -33.43 22.88 -20.37
N GLU A 167 -34.09 22.51 -19.26
CA GLU A 167 -35.23 23.25 -18.72
C GLU A 167 -34.79 24.57 -18.08
N LEU A 168 -33.70 24.52 -17.30
CA LEU A 168 -33.02 25.70 -16.76
C LEU A 168 -32.61 26.66 -17.89
N VAL A 169 -31.98 26.14 -18.94
CA VAL A 169 -31.54 26.96 -20.06
C VAL A 169 -32.74 27.54 -20.82
N GLY A 170 -33.78 26.75 -21.08
CA GLY A 170 -34.99 27.22 -21.73
C GLY A 170 -35.70 28.32 -20.93
N ARG A 171 -35.69 28.24 -19.60
CA ARG A 171 -36.17 29.32 -18.72
C ARG A 171 -35.30 30.57 -18.84
N ALA A 172 -33.97 30.42 -18.83
CA ALA A 172 -33.05 31.54 -19.00
C ALA A 172 -33.27 32.25 -20.35
N VAL A 173 -33.40 31.49 -21.45
CA VAL A 173 -33.69 32.02 -22.79
C VAL A 173 -35.02 32.77 -22.83
N ARG A 174 -36.08 32.23 -22.21
CA ARG A 174 -37.37 32.93 -22.11
C ARG A 174 -37.27 34.22 -21.29
N ALA A 175 -36.55 34.18 -20.16
CA ALA A 175 -36.36 35.36 -19.32
C ALA A 175 -35.55 36.46 -20.03
N LEU A 176 -34.64 36.12 -20.94
CA LEU A 176 -33.94 37.10 -21.78
C LEU A 176 -34.84 37.83 -22.79
N GLN A 177 -36.06 37.36 -23.03
CA GLN A 177 -37.02 38.05 -23.88
C GLN A 177 -37.63 39.28 -23.18
N ASP A 178 -37.54 39.35 -21.85
CA ASP A 178 -37.91 40.54 -21.08
C ASP A 178 -36.81 41.62 -21.21
N PRO A 179 -37.12 42.80 -21.78
CA PRO A 179 -36.17 43.90 -21.91
C PRO A 179 -35.56 44.34 -20.58
N GLY A 180 -36.32 44.27 -19.47
CA GLY A 180 -35.82 44.62 -18.14
C GLY A 180 -34.71 43.68 -17.69
N LYS A 181 -34.90 42.37 -17.90
CA LYS A 181 -33.91 41.34 -17.55
C LYS A 181 -32.67 41.41 -18.43
N ALA A 182 -32.85 41.68 -19.72
CA ALA A 182 -31.73 41.92 -20.63
C ALA A 182 -30.93 43.18 -20.23
N ALA A 183 -31.60 44.26 -19.80
CA ALA A 183 -30.94 45.49 -19.37
C ALA A 183 -30.10 45.30 -18.08
N GLU A 184 -30.48 44.40 -17.17
CA GLU A 184 -29.68 44.07 -15.98
C GLU A 184 -28.29 43.49 -16.32
N LEU A 185 -28.17 42.81 -17.46
CA LEU A 185 -26.91 42.24 -17.93
C LEU A 185 -26.01 43.27 -18.60
N GLY A 186 -26.62 44.32 -19.15
CA GLY A 186 -26.00 45.39 -19.94
C GLY A 186 -25.23 44.83 -21.14
N THR A 187 -24.01 45.33 -21.37
CA THR A 187 -23.20 44.84 -22.49
C THR A 187 -22.60 43.46 -22.16
N VAL A 188 -22.90 42.45 -22.98
CA VAL A 188 -22.40 41.08 -22.77
C VAL A 188 -21.15 40.83 -23.63
N LEU A 189 -20.05 40.45 -22.98
CA LEU A 189 -18.81 40.01 -23.62
C LEU A 189 -18.66 38.50 -23.47
N LEU A 190 -18.68 37.78 -24.59
CA LEU A 190 -18.68 36.31 -24.61
C LEU A 190 -17.28 35.79 -24.94
N MET A 191 -16.60 35.18 -23.97
CA MET A 191 -15.38 34.41 -24.20
C MET A 191 -15.73 32.97 -24.48
N SER A 192 -15.55 32.53 -25.72
CA SER A 192 -15.61 31.10 -26.03
C SER A 192 -14.21 30.52 -26.04
N SER A 193 -14.09 29.27 -25.64
CA SER A 193 -12.90 28.44 -25.87
C SER A 193 -13.27 26.98 -26.17
N LYS A 194 -14.56 26.68 -26.02
CA LYS A 194 -15.23 25.44 -26.40
C LYS A 194 -16.56 25.88 -27.00
N PRO A 195 -17.06 25.26 -28.09
CA PRO A 195 -18.48 25.36 -28.39
C PRO A 195 -19.23 24.94 -27.11
N PRO A 196 -20.18 25.74 -26.60
CA PRO A 196 -20.92 25.37 -25.40
C PRO A 196 -21.52 23.98 -25.61
N SER A 197 -21.74 23.23 -24.52
CA SER A 197 -22.49 21.98 -24.67
C SER A 197 -23.79 22.29 -25.41
N PRO A 198 -24.31 21.39 -26.25
CA PRO A 198 -25.53 21.66 -27.02
C PRO A 198 -26.65 22.28 -26.17
N ALA A 199 -26.77 21.87 -24.91
CA ALA A 199 -27.67 22.45 -23.90
C ALA A 199 -27.66 23.99 -23.79
N TYR A 200 -26.50 24.63 -23.92
CA TYR A 200 -26.30 26.08 -23.72
C TYR A 200 -26.12 26.83 -25.04
N GLN A 201 -26.20 26.17 -26.20
CA GLN A 201 -26.03 26.82 -27.51
C GLN A 201 -27.13 27.87 -27.76
N ASP A 202 -28.37 27.58 -27.39
CA ASP A 202 -29.50 28.51 -27.51
C ASP A 202 -29.32 29.74 -26.62
N LEU A 203 -28.84 29.54 -25.38
CA LEU A 203 -28.53 30.65 -24.48
C LEU A 203 -27.38 31.50 -25.01
N LEU A 204 -26.30 30.87 -25.48
CA LEU A 204 -25.18 31.61 -26.07
C LEU A 204 -25.65 32.42 -27.28
N SER A 205 -26.45 31.82 -28.16
CA SER A 205 -27.01 32.48 -29.35
C SER A 205 -27.94 33.63 -28.98
N SER A 206 -28.75 33.47 -27.94
CA SER A 206 -29.63 34.52 -27.43
C SER A 206 -28.84 35.68 -26.82
N LEU A 207 -27.82 35.38 -26.01
CA LEU A 207 -26.91 36.39 -25.44
C LEU A 207 -26.14 37.14 -26.54
N ALA A 208 -25.68 36.45 -27.58
CA ALA A 208 -24.96 37.05 -28.70
C ALA A 208 -25.82 38.00 -29.55
N ARG A 209 -27.15 37.87 -29.49
CA ARG A 209 -28.11 38.76 -30.17
C ARG A 209 -28.49 39.99 -29.34
N LEU A 210 -28.07 40.09 -28.08
CA LEU A 210 -28.37 41.25 -27.24
C LEU A 210 -27.68 42.51 -27.80
N PRO A 211 -28.31 43.70 -27.68
CA PRO A 211 -27.70 44.95 -28.12
C PRO A 211 -26.32 45.19 -27.50
N GLY A 212 -25.32 45.45 -28.34
CA GLY A 212 -23.94 45.70 -27.88
C GLY A 212 -23.14 44.45 -27.51
N ALA A 213 -23.74 43.25 -27.52
CA ALA A 213 -23.03 42.01 -27.23
C ALA A 213 -21.87 41.79 -28.21
N ARG A 214 -20.73 41.34 -27.69
CA ARG A 214 -19.56 41.03 -28.51
C ARG A 214 -18.98 39.67 -28.15
N MET A 215 -18.73 38.87 -29.19
CA MET A 215 -17.94 37.65 -29.05
C MET A 215 -16.46 38.02 -29.12
N LEU A 216 -15.72 37.60 -28.11
CA LEU A 216 -14.27 37.77 -28.09
C LEU A 216 -13.66 36.73 -29.04
N PRO A 217 -12.67 37.12 -29.86
CA PRO A 217 -12.03 36.19 -30.77
C PRO A 217 -11.39 35.05 -29.97
N ASP A 218 -11.56 33.82 -30.47
CA ASP A 218 -10.75 32.70 -30.00
C ASP A 218 -9.26 33.05 -30.17
N PRO A 219 -8.36 32.52 -29.32
CA PRO A 219 -6.94 32.65 -29.57
C PRO A 219 -6.61 32.20 -31.01
N PRO A 220 -5.67 32.87 -31.70
CA PRO A 220 -5.38 32.61 -33.10
C PRO A 220 -5.08 31.12 -33.35
N ALA A 221 -5.55 30.60 -34.49
CA ALA A 221 -5.47 29.19 -34.84
C ALA A 221 -4.02 28.66 -34.96
N GLU A 222 -3.07 29.55 -35.28
CA GLU A 222 -1.63 29.28 -35.21
C GLU A 222 -1.05 29.93 -33.96
N ALA A 223 -0.57 29.10 -33.03
CA ALA A 223 0.20 29.57 -31.89
C ALA A 223 1.58 30.07 -32.35
N ASP A 224 2.02 31.20 -31.80
CA ASP A 224 3.40 31.66 -31.97
C ASP A 224 4.33 30.80 -31.11
N TYR A 225 5.29 30.13 -31.76
CA TYR A 225 6.27 29.25 -31.12
C TYR A 225 7.59 29.97 -30.78
N ALA A 226 7.74 31.26 -31.07
CA ALA A 226 8.99 32.00 -30.86
C ALA A 226 9.49 31.95 -29.39
N SER A 227 8.59 31.98 -28.41
CA SER A 227 8.90 31.89 -26.98
C SER A 227 8.54 30.53 -26.37
N THR A 228 8.65 29.45 -27.16
CA THR A 228 8.37 28.08 -26.73
C THR A 228 9.66 27.27 -26.57
N LEU A 229 9.79 26.58 -25.43
CA LEU A 229 10.83 25.61 -25.14
C LEU A 229 10.22 24.20 -25.14
N CYS A 230 10.83 23.26 -25.86
CA CYS A 230 10.45 21.85 -25.80
C CYS A 230 11.46 21.07 -24.96
N VAL A 231 11.01 20.26 -23.99
CA VAL A 231 11.88 19.54 -23.05
C VAL A 231 11.50 18.06 -23.00
N SER A 232 12.50 17.19 -23.13
CA SER A 232 12.36 15.75 -22.95
C SER A 232 13.11 15.29 -21.71
N VAL A 233 12.44 14.51 -20.85
CA VAL A 233 12.99 14.01 -19.59
C VAL A 233 12.90 12.48 -19.50
N PRO A 234 13.70 11.81 -18.63
CA PRO A 234 13.71 10.36 -18.53
C PRO A 234 12.35 9.73 -18.20
N ASP A 235 11.65 10.29 -17.22
CA ASP A 235 10.42 9.73 -16.65
C ASP A 235 9.54 10.85 -16.03
N PRO A 236 8.29 10.56 -15.66
CA PRO A 236 7.37 11.54 -15.07
C PRO A 236 7.83 12.15 -13.74
N THR A 237 8.63 11.44 -12.95
CA THR A 237 9.18 11.99 -11.70
C THR A 237 10.21 13.06 -12.04
N ALA A 238 11.11 12.77 -12.99
CA ALA A 238 12.06 13.74 -13.50
C ALA A 238 11.38 14.95 -14.18
N GLU A 239 10.22 14.75 -14.82
CA GLU A 239 9.41 15.83 -15.39
C GLU A 239 8.89 16.82 -14.35
N VAL A 240 8.33 16.29 -13.26
CA VAL A 240 7.85 17.09 -12.13
C VAL A 240 9.02 17.83 -11.48
N SER A 241 10.12 17.14 -11.16
CA SER A 241 11.31 17.78 -10.58
C SER A 241 11.87 18.86 -11.51
N TRP A 242 12.00 18.59 -12.81
CA TRP A 242 12.48 19.60 -13.77
C TRP A 242 11.57 20.83 -13.81
N THR A 243 10.25 20.61 -13.81
CA THR A 243 9.26 21.71 -13.79
C THR A 243 9.43 22.57 -12.55
N VAL A 244 9.59 21.96 -11.37
CA VAL A 244 9.80 22.69 -10.12
C VAL A 244 11.10 23.49 -10.15
N ARG A 245 12.21 22.92 -10.67
CA ARG A 245 13.49 23.64 -10.81
C ARG A 245 13.36 24.89 -11.68
N ASP A 246 12.76 24.75 -12.86
CA ASP A 246 12.60 25.89 -13.79
C ASP A 246 11.64 26.94 -13.21
N VAL A 247 10.61 26.53 -12.44
CA VAL A 247 9.76 27.46 -11.67
C VAL A 247 10.57 28.21 -10.60
N VAL A 248 11.41 27.52 -9.83
CA VAL A 248 12.27 28.13 -8.81
C VAL A 248 13.22 29.14 -9.44
N GLU A 249 13.89 28.74 -10.53
CA GLU A 249 14.83 29.59 -11.26
C GLU A 249 14.14 30.87 -11.78
N ARG A 250 12.96 30.74 -12.40
CA ARG A 250 12.18 31.90 -12.89
C ARG A 250 11.57 32.72 -11.77
N GLY A 251 11.38 32.14 -10.59
CA GLY A 251 10.85 32.80 -9.39
C GLY A 251 11.68 34.01 -8.95
N ALA A 252 12.94 34.08 -9.34
CA ALA A 252 13.82 35.24 -9.08
C ALA A 252 13.34 36.53 -9.79
N GLY A 253 12.63 36.42 -10.93
CA GLY A 253 12.18 37.56 -11.71
C GLY A 253 10.68 37.60 -12.02
N THR A 254 9.97 36.47 -11.85
CA THR A 254 8.53 36.35 -12.13
C THR A 254 7.80 35.88 -10.87
N PRO A 255 6.74 36.57 -10.41
CA PRO A 255 5.96 36.09 -9.27
C PRO A 255 5.31 34.74 -9.56
N PHE A 256 5.29 33.81 -8.59
CA PHE A 256 4.67 32.49 -8.77
C PHE A 256 3.19 32.57 -9.19
N SER A 257 2.45 33.59 -8.73
CA SER A 257 1.06 33.86 -9.15
C SER A 257 0.90 34.21 -10.64
N ARG A 258 1.99 34.39 -11.37
CA ARG A 258 2.06 34.63 -12.81
C ARG A 258 2.59 33.41 -13.58
N MET A 259 2.70 32.26 -12.93
CA MET A 259 3.09 31.00 -13.55
C MET A 259 1.96 29.97 -13.46
N ALA A 260 1.83 29.13 -14.47
CA ALA A 260 0.87 28.04 -14.47
C ALA A 260 1.45 26.73 -15.00
N VAL A 261 1.07 25.61 -14.39
CA VAL A 261 1.38 24.25 -14.85
C VAL A 261 0.07 23.56 -15.21
N PHE A 262 -0.10 23.29 -16.50
CA PHE A 262 -1.21 22.52 -17.03
C PHE A 262 -0.81 21.06 -17.22
N TYR A 263 -1.72 20.17 -16.86
CA TYR A 263 -1.56 18.74 -17.04
C TYR A 263 -2.80 18.11 -17.68
N VAL A 264 -2.64 16.93 -18.26
CA VAL A 264 -3.73 16.19 -18.91
C VAL A 264 -4.21 15.05 -18.01
N ASP A 265 -3.28 14.36 -17.36
CA ASP A 265 -3.54 13.28 -16.42
C ASP A 265 -3.55 13.80 -14.97
N GLU A 266 -4.63 13.52 -14.23
CA GLU A 266 -4.82 13.94 -12.84
C GLU A 266 -3.73 13.37 -11.89
N ALA A 267 -3.02 12.32 -12.28
CA ALA A 267 -1.84 11.84 -11.55
C ALA A 267 -0.72 12.89 -11.47
N TYR A 268 -0.54 13.72 -12.50
CA TYR A 268 0.41 14.84 -12.45
C TYR A 268 -0.02 15.91 -11.46
N GLY A 269 -1.33 16.21 -11.40
CA GLY A 269 -1.85 17.19 -10.45
C GLY A 269 -1.42 16.90 -9.02
N ARG A 270 -1.50 15.63 -8.59
CA ARG A 270 -1.05 15.21 -7.25
C ARG A 270 0.46 15.38 -7.07
N ARG A 271 1.26 14.82 -7.98
CA ARG A 271 2.73 14.86 -7.91
C ARG A 271 3.28 16.29 -7.92
N LEU A 272 2.74 17.15 -8.78
CA LEU A 272 3.11 18.56 -8.85
C LEU A 272 2.82 19.27 -7.52
N ASN A 273 1.64 19.03 -6.96
CA ASN A 273 1.25 19.65 -5.71
C ASN A 273 2.09 19.20 -4.51
N GLU A 274 2.47 17.91 -4.46
CA GLU A 274 3.40 17.38 -3.47
C GLU A 274 4.81 17.98 -3.66
N ALA A 275 5.30 18.03 -4.89
CA ALA A 275 6.62 18.58 -5.20
C ALA A 275 6.72 20.08 -4.89
N PHE A 276 5.68 20.88 -5.22
CA PHE A 276 5.64 22.30 -4.85
C PHE A 276 5.57 22.49 -3.33
N ALA A 277 4.82 21.64 -2.61
CA ALA A 277 4.79 21.69 -1.15
C ALA A 277 6.17 21.38 -0.54
N LEU A 278 6.88 20.38 -1.06
CA LEU A 278 8.26 20.05 -0.65
C LEU A 278 9.24 21.20 -0.94
N ALA A 279 9.05 21.91 -2.05
CA ALA A 279 9.81 23.10 -2.41
C ALA A 279 9.42 24.36 -1.62
N GLY A 280 8.37 24.31 -0.78
CA GLY A 280 7.85 25.48 -0.07
C GLY A 280 7.16 26.51 -0.98
N ILE A 281 6.77 26.12 -2.19
CA ILE A 281 6.10 26.99 -3.17
C ILE A 281 4.58 26.80 -3.03
N PRO A 282 3.81 27.86 -2.75
CA PRO A 282 2.36 27.74 -2.73
C PRO A 282 1.82 27.34 -4.11
N ALA A 283 0.76 26.54 -4.14
CA ALA A 283 0.05 26.17 -5.36
C ALA A 283 -1.42 26.60 -5.27
N SER A 284 -1.97 27.08 -6.37
CA SER A 284 -3.36 27.49 -6.54
C SER A 284 -4.07 26.63 -7.59
N GLY A 285 -5.41 26.63 -7.57
CA GLY A 285 -6.22 25.90 -8.55
C GLY A 285 -7.05 24.78 -7.94
N PRO A 286 -7.62 23.90 -8.79
CA PRO A 286 -8.41 22.76 -8.31
C PRO A 286 -7.55 21.82 -7.47
N ASP A 287 -8.12 21.22 -6.42
CA ASP A 287 -7.45 20.17 -5.68
C ASP A 287 -7.70 18.81 -6.37
N PRO A 288 -6.67 18.16 -6.95
CA PRO A 288 -6.83 16.89 -7.64
C PRO A 288 -6.94 15.70 -6.70
N THR A 289 -6.90 15.92 -5.37
CA THR A 289 -6.90 14.84 -4.38
C THR A 289 -8.33 14.35 -4.13
N PRO A 290 -8.69 13.12 -4.58
CA PRO A 290 -10.01 12.55 -4.32
C PRO A 290 -10.20 12.28 -2.83
N LEU A 291 -11.47 12.22 -2.40
CA LEU A 291 -11.77 12.04 -0.98
C LEU A 291 -11.26 10.69 -0.45
N ILE A 292 -11.26 9.64 -1.28
CA ILE A 292 -10.76 8.30 -0.95
C ILE A 292 -9.27 8.26 -0.58
N GLU A 293 -8.48 9.27 -0.95
CA GLU A 293 -7.06 9.37 -0.60
C GLU A 293 -6.82 10.24 0.63
N ARG A 294 -7.82 11.02 1.06
CA ARG A 294 -7.75 11.83 2.27
C ARG A 294 -8.01 10.98 3.51
N PRO A 295 -7.48 11.35 4.69
CA PRO A 295 -7.67 10.60 5.93
C PRO A 295 -9.15 10.30 6.23
N GLU A 296 -10.02 11.29 6.04
CA GLU A 296 -11.46 11.18 6.33
C GLU A 296 -12.21 10.27 5.34
N GLY A 297 -11.83 10.24 4.06
CA GLY A 297 -12.46 9.36 3.08
C GLY A 297 -11.91 7.94 3.12
N ARG A 298 -10.59 7.77 3.38
CA ARG A 298 -9.99 6.46 3.70
C ARG A 298 -10.69 5.82 4.88
N PHE A 299 -10.99 6.59 5.92
CA PHE A 299 -11.75 6.10 7.06
C PHE A 299 -13.06 5.42 6.64
N LEU A 300 -13.89 6.05 5.81
CA LEU A 300 -15.15 5.46 5.35
C LEU A 300 -14.94 4.25 4.44
N ASP A 301 -14.02 4.34 3.47
CA ASP A 301 -13.74 3.23 2.55
C ASP A 301 -13.27 1.98 3.30
N ARG A 302 -12.33 2.13 4.24
CA ARG A 302 -11.78 1.02 5.01
C ARG A 302 -12.76 0.50 6.06
N ALA A 303 -13.51 1.37 6.74
CA ALA A 303 -14.56 0.96 7.68
C ALA A 303 -15.64 0.12 6.98
N THR A 304 -16.17 0.61 5.85
CA THR A 304 -17.19 -0.12 5.09
C THR A 304 -16.64 -1.42 4.54
N SER A 305 -15.37 -1.47 4.11
CA SER A 305 -14.71 -2.71 3.70
C SER A 305 -14.64 -3.74 4.83
N ALA A 306 -14.26 -3.32 6.04
CA ALA A 306 -14.15 -4.19 7.21
C ALA A 306 -15.51 -4.75 7.70
N LEU A 307 -16.61 -4.07 7.35
CA LEU A 307 -17.98 -4.40 7.73
C LEU A 307 -18.78 -5.05 6.59
N ALA A 308 -18.25 -5.06 5.36
CA ALA A 308 -18.94 -5.53 4.16
C ALA A 308 -19.05 -7.05 4.15
N GLY A 309 -20.26 -7.56 4.35
CA GLY A 309 -20.58 -8.98 4.19
C GLY A 309 -21.75 -9.43 5.04
N ARG A 310 -22.22 -10.66 4.80
CA ARG A 310 -23.21 -11.29 5.68
C ARG A 310 -22.57 -11.55 7.05
N ASP A 311 -23.34 -11.35 8.11
CA ASP A 311 -22.98 -11.71 9.50
C ASP A 311 -21.72 -11.03 10.07
N LEU A 312 -21.35 -9.85 9.58
CA LEU A 312 -20.18 -9.07 10.05
C LEU A 312 -18.89 -9.89 9.98
N PRO A 313 -18.29 -10.03 8.78
CA PRO A 313 -17.13 -10.89 8.60
C PRO A 313 -15.95 -10.47 9.48
N LEU A 314 -15.79 -9.16 9.78
CA LEU A 314 -14.77 -8.62 10.69
C LEU A 314 -13.40 -9.27 10.45
N GLU A 315 -12.96 -9.32 9.19
CA GLU A 315 -11.68 -9.92 8.84
C GLU A 315 -10.56 -9.14 9.54
N ARG A 316 -9.68 -9.85 10.25
CA ARG A 316 -8.60 -9.24 11.03
C ARG A 316 -7.80 -8.26 10.19
N LYS A 317 -7.41 -8.67 8.98
CA LYS A 317 -6.64 -7.85 8.06
C LYS A 317 -7.34 -6.53 7.73
N GLN A 318 -8.65 -6.55 7.48
CA GLN A 318 -9.41 -5.35 7.10
C GLN A 318 -9.63 -4.42 8.29
N VAL A 319 -9.92 -4.96 9.48
CA VAL A 319 -10.07 -4.17 10.71
C VAL A 319 -8.74 -3.50 11.09
N ILE A 320 -7.63 -4.23 11.02
CA ILE A 320 -6.30 -3.68 11.29
C ILE A 320 -5.87 -2.68 10.21
N ASP A 321 -6.11 -2.95 8.93
CA ASP A 321 -5.83 -2.00 7.84
C ASP A 321 -6.55 -0.67 8.06
N TRP A 322 -7.82 -0.72 8.48
CA TRP A 322 -8.57 0.48 8.86
C TRP A 322 -7.92 1.23 10.03
N LEU A 323 -7.60 0.53 11.12
CA LEU A 323 -6.96 1.13 12.31
C LEU A 323 -5.59 1.74 12.04
N VAL A 324 -4.81 1.17 11.11
CA VAL A 324 -3.46 1.63 10.79
C VAL A 324 -3.48 2.80 9.80
N THR A 325 -4.42 2.79 8.84
CA THR A 325 -4.41 3.74 7.71
C THR A 325 -5.37 4.91 7.88
N SER A 326 -6.18 4.92 8.93
CA SER A 326 -7.27 5.89 9.12
C SER A 326 -7.26 6.51 10.53
N PRO A 327 -7.75 7.76 10.68
CA PRO A 327 -7.86 8.44 11.96
C PRO A 327 -9.03 7.87 12.79
N VAL A 328 -8.78 6.75 13.48
CA VAL A 328 -9.78 6.07 14.30
C VAL A 328 -9.69 6.50 15.76
N ARG A 329 -10.84 6.79 16.36
CA ARG A 329 -10.98 7.13 17.77
C ARG A 329 -10.91 5.86 18.65
N PRO A 330 -10.13 5.87 19.75
CA PRO A 330 -10.11 4.75 20.69
C PRO A 330 -11.44 4.56 21.45
N PRO A 331 -11.76 3.33 21.91
CA PRO A 331 -13.02 2.99 22.60
C PRO A 331 -13.33 3.85 23.83
N ASP A 332 -12.28 4.16 24.59
CA ASP A 332 -12.39 4.75 25.93
C ASP A 332 -12.09 6.27 25.92
N GLY A 333 -11.88 6.87 24.74
CA GLY A 333 -11.70 8.30 24.52
C GLY A 333 -10.51 8.98 25.21
N THR A 334 -9.71 8.25 25.98
CA THR A 334 -8.69 8.78 26.91
C THR A 334 -7.31 8.11 26.80
N SER A 335 -7.21 6.93 26.18
CA SER A 335 -5.96 6.21 25.98
C SER A 335 -5.49 6.27 24.53
N GLU A 336 -4.27 6.75 24.29
CA GLU A 336 -3.55 6.49 23.04
C GLU A 336 -3.48 4.97 22.84
N PHE A 337 -3.97 4.48 21.70
CA PHE A 337 -3.78 3.09 21.31
C PHE A 337 -2.79 3.03 20.15
N HIS A 338 -1.99 1.97 20.09
CA HIS A 338 -1.06 1.76 18.98
C HIS A 338 -1.59 0.64 18.09
N ALA A 339 -2.07 0.98 16.89
CA ALA A 339 -2.58 0.02 15.93
C ALA A 339 -1.57 -1.12 15.63
N SER A 340 -0.26 -0.83 15.65
CA SER A 340 0.80 -1.84 15.51
C SER A 340 0.85 -2.87 16.66
N ARG A 341 0.56 -2.45 17.90
CA ARG A 341 0.44 -3.36 19.04
C ARG A 341 -0.79 -4.24 18.90
N TRP A 342 -1.92 -3.66 18.52
CA TRP A 342 -3.16 -4.43 18.29
C TRP A 342 -3.03 -5.41 17.12
N ASP A 343 -2.28 -5.05 16.07
CA ASP A 343 -1.92 -5.97 14.99
C ASP A 343 -1.08 -7.14 15.51
N SER A 344 -0.04 -6.88 16.33
CA SER A 344 0.77 -7.93 16.96
C SER A 344 -0.05 -8.84 17.88
N VAL A 345 -0.87 -8.26 18.76
CA VAL A 345 -1.71 -9.00 19.71
C VAL A 345 -2.74 -9.86 18.99
N SER A 346 -3.44 -9.32 17.99
CA SER A 346 -4.42 -10.09 17.22
C SER A 346 -3.79 -11.23 16.40
N ARG A 347 -2.57 -11.03 15.87
CA ARG A 347 -1.76 -12.09 15.23
C ARG A 347 -1.37 -13.19 16.21
N ASN A 348 -0.83 -12.82 17.37
CA ASN A 348 -0.39 -13.78 18.39
C ASN A 348 -1.56 -14.53 19.05
N ALA A 349 -2.71 -13.88 19.16
CA ALA A 349 -3.97 -14.52 19.56
C ALA A 349 -4.52 -15.46 18.48
N GLY A 350 -4.04 -15.34 17.23
CA GLY A 350 -4.43 -16.18 16.11
C GLY A 350 -5.75 -15.77 15.44
N VAL A 351 -6.22 -14.55 15.63
CA VAL A 351 -7.50 -14.08 15.08
C VAL A 351 -7.46 -14.07 13.55
N THR A 352 -8.53 -14.54 12.90
CA THR A 352 -8.67 -14.45 11.44
C THR A 352 -9.89 -13.64 11.01
N ARG A 353 -11.09 -13.96 11.51
CA ARG A 353 -12.35 -13.29 11.14
C ARG A 353 -13.49 -13.61 12.11
N GLY A 354 -14.53 -12.80 12.11
CA GLY A 354 -15.81 -13.05 12.76
C GLY A 354 -15.80 -12.75 14.26
N LEU A 355 -16.87 -12.14 14.76
CA LEU A 355 -16.94 -11.62 16.13
C LEU A 355 -16.68 -12.68 17.22
N ASP A 356 -17.20 -13.89 17.02
CA ASP A 356 -17.03 -14.98 17.98
C ASP A 356 -15.58 -15.44 18.10
N GLU A 357 -14.82 -15.38 17.00
CA GLU A 357 -13.40 -15.71 17.00
C GLU A 357 -12.59 -14.62 17.71
N TRP A 358 -12.88 -13.34 17.41
CA TRP A 358 -12.31 -12.20 18.11
C TRP A 358 -12.51 -12.32 19.63
N ARG A 359 -13.74 -12.59 20.09
CA ARG A 359 -14.06 -12.82 21.50
C ARG A 359 -13.27 -13.95 22.12
N ARG A 360 -13.38 -15.15 21.56
CA ARG A 360 -12.76 -16.36 22.14
C ARG A 360 -11.24 -16.27 22.16
N ARG A 361 -10.62 -15.87 21.03
CA ARG A 361 -9.16 -15.88 20.90
C ARG A 361 -8.48 -14.76 21.69
N LEU A 362 -9.01 -13.54 21.69
CA LEU A 362 -8.42 -12.45 22.48
C LEU A 362 -8.59 -12.67 23.98
N ALA A 363 -9.75 -13.16 24.43
CA ALA A 363 -9.96 -13.48 25.85
C ALA A 363 -9.01 -14.60 26.30
N SER A 364 -8.92 -15.70 25.54
CA SER A 364 -7.99 -16.79 25.83
C SER A 364 -6.53 -16.33 25.81
N TYR A 365 -6.15 -15.49 24.85
CA TYR A 365 -4.80 -14.92 24.78
C TYR A 365 -4.46 -14.08 26.02
N ALA A 366 -5.36 -13.18 26.44
CA ALA A 366 -5.16 -12.34 27.62
C ALA A 366 -4.95 -13.18 28.89
N THR A 367 -5.83 -14.17 29.13
CA THR A 367 -5.68 -15.07 30.29
C THR A 367 -4.37 -15.86 30.23
N ARG A 368 -3.99 -16.37 29.05
CA ARG A 368 -2.72 -17.09 28.89
C ARG A 368 -1.51 -16.23 29.20
N GLN A 369 -1.48 -14.97 28.75
CA GLN A 369 -0.34 -14.08 29.03
C GLN A 369 -0.21 -13.77 30.52
N GLU A 370 -1.33 -13.57 31.23
CA GLU A 370 -1.31 -13.36 32.67
C GLU A 370 -0.89 -14.60 33.45
N ASP A 371 -1.45 -15.76 33.11
CA ASP A 371 -1.08 -17.03 33.74
C ASP A 371 0.39 -17.38 33.45
N HIS A 372 0.87 -17.12 32.24
CA HIS A 372 2.27 -17.31 31.86
C HIS A 372 3.21 -16.38 32.62
N GLY A 373 2.86 -15.10 32.72
CA GLY A 373 3.61 -14.13 33.51
C GLY A 373 3.66 -14.50 34.98
N ARG A 374 2.52 -14.87 35.57
CA ARG A 374 2.44 -15.32 36.97
C ARG A 374 3.30 -16.56 37.22
N ARG A 375 3.12 -17.62 36.43
CA ARG A 375 3.89 -18.88 36.59
C ARG A 375 5.39 -18.66 36.46
N ARG A 376 5.83 -17.90 35.46
CA ARG A 376 7.27 -17.67 35.23
C ARG A 376 7.89 -16.78 36.30
N LEU A 377 7.12 -15.85 36.86
CA LEU A 377 7.54 -15.06 38.02
C LEU A 377 7.66 -15.95 39.27
N ASP A 378 6.65 -16.78 39.55
CA ASP A 378 6.65 -17.73 40.68
C ASP A 378 7.82 -18.74 40.60
N LEU A 379 8.18 -19.16 39.38
CA LEU A 379 9.31 -20.05 39.11
C LEU A 379 10.67 -19.32 39.10
N GLY A 380 10.72 -18.00 39.25
CA GLY A 380 11.94 -17.20 39.22
C GLY A 380 12.61 -17.12 37.83
N GLU A 381 11.87 -17.39 36.75
CA GLU A 381 12.40 -17.33 35.39
C GLU A 381 12.42 -15.93 34.77
N ILE A 382 11.57 -15.04 35.31
CA ILE A 382 11.45 -13.64 34.88
C ILE A 382 11.35 -12.74 36.11
N ASP A 383 11.67 -11.46 35.93
CA ASP A 383 11.51 -10.43 36.95
C ASP A 383 10.13 -9.74 36.87
N GLU A 384 9.82 -8.90 37.85
CA GLU A 384 8.55 -8.16 37.93
C GLU A 384 8.32 -7.25 36.70
N PRO A 385 9.33 -6.52 36.17
CA PRO A 385 9.17 -5.76 34.92
C PRO A 385 8.76 -6.63 33.72
N ALA A 386 9.37 -7.80 33.51
CA ALA A 386 8.98 -8.70 32.43
C ALA A 386 7.57 -9.27 32.62
N ALA A 387 7.18 -9.60 33.86
CA ALA A 387 5.82 -10.02 34.19
C ALA A 387 4.80 -8.89 33.92
N ASN A 388 5.13 -7.64 34.24
CA ASN A 388 4.32 -6.47 33.93
C ASN A 388 4.14 -6.26 32.42
N GLY A 389 5.17 -6.56 31.61
CA GLY A 389 5.05 -6.54 30.15
C GLY A 389 3.96 -7.48 29.63
N LEU A 390 3.90 -8.71 30.17
CA LEU A 390 2.88 -9.70 29.79
C LEU A 390 1.47 -9.29 30.25
N ARG A 391 1.35 -8.68 31.44
CA ARG A 391 0.09 -8.10 31.93
C ARG A 391 -0.38 -6.93 31.05
N ALA A 392 0.54 -6.07 30.62
CA ALA A 392 0.24 -4.97 29.71
C ALA A 392 -0.26 -5.50 28.36
N GLU A 393 0.37 -6.54 27.81
CA GLU A 393 -0.07 -7.19 26.58
C GLU A 393 -1.47 -7.83 26.71
N ALA A 394 -1.77 -8.44 27.86
CA ALA A 394 -3.13 -8.89 28.18
C ALA A 394 -4.13 -7.73 28.25
N GLY A 395 -3.72 -6.58 28.78
CA GLY A 395 -4.50 -5.33 28.78
C GLY A 395 -4.85 -4.86 27.36
N GLU A 396 -3.86 -4.86 26.45
CA GLU A 396 -4.05 -4.51 25.03
C GLU A 396 -5.03 -5.46 24.33
N ALA A 397 -4.93 -6.77 24.60
CA ALA A 397 -5.87 -7.76 24.06
C ALA A 397 -7.32 -7.49 24.50
N ARG A 398 -7.54 -7.09 25.76
CA ARG A 398 -8.86 -6.71 26.26
C ARG A 398 -9.35 -5.39 25.67
N ALA A 399 -8.47 -4.41 25.50
CA ALA A 399 -8.82 -3.13 24.89
C ALA A 399 -9.25 -3.30 23.43
N LEU A 400 -8.50 -4.09 22.66
CA LEU A 400 -8.86 -4.47 21.29
C LEU A 400 -10.17 -5.26 21.25
N LEU A 401 -10.41 -6.16 22.21
CA LEU A 401 -11.67 -6.87 22.29
C LEU A 401 -12.85 -5.90 22.51
N ARG A 402 -12.75 -4.97 23.46
CA ARG A 402 -13.77 -3.93 23.69
C ARG A 402 -14.04 -3.11 22.43
N PHE A 403 -12.98 -2.73 21.70
CA PHE A 403 -13.11 -2.01 20.43
C PHE A 403 -13.92 -2.80 19.41
N VAL A 404 -13.57 -4.08 19.19
CA VAL A 404 -14.24 -4.92 18.18
C VAL A 404 -15.69 -5.22 18.57
N GLU A 405 -15.98 -5.34 19.86
CA GLU A 405 -17.35 -5.50 20.36
C GLU A 405 -18.19 -4.24 20.18
N ASP A 406 -17.63 -3.06 20.47
CA ASP A 406 -18.28 -1.77 20.22
C ASP A 406 -18.52 -1.56 18.72
N LEU A 407 -17.52 -1.87 17.89
CA LEU A 407 -17.66 -1.89 16.43
C LEU A 407 -18.81 -2.82 16.01
N ALA A 408 -18.83 -4.06 16.48
CA ALA A 408 -19.89 -5.00 16.11
C ALA A 408 -21.29 -4.65 16.65
N ALA A 409 -21.37 -3.81 17.69
CA ALA A 409 -22.63 -3.33 18.26
C ALA A 409 -23.15 -2.07 17.54
N THR A 410 -22.29 -1.07 17.32
CA THR A 410 -22.67 0.23 16.74
C THR A 410 -22.65 0.22 15.20
N ALA A 411 -21.77 -0.56 14.59
CA ALA A 411 -21.45 -0.48 13.17
C ALA A 411 -22.13 -1.54 12.30
N ARG A 412 -23.15 -2.25 12.81
CA ARG A 412 -23.88 -3.24 12.01
C ARG A 412 -24.49 -2.56 10.77
N PRO A 413 -24.19 -3.05 9.55
CA PRO A 413 -24.85 -2.53 8.36
C PRO A 413 -26.35 -2.83 8.45
N PRO A 414 -27.21 -1.93 7.94
CA PRO A 414 -28.64 -2.18 7.83
C PRO A 414 -28.96 -3.48 7.09
N GLY A 415 -30.11 -4.07 7.39
CA GLY A 415 -30.63 -5.21 6.63
C GLY A 415 -30.75 -4.87 5.15
N SER A 416 -30.28 -5.74 4.26
CA SER A 416 -30.25 -5.50 2.81
C SER A 416 -31.41 -6.25 2.14
N PRO A 417 -32.23 -5.60 1.29
CA PRO A 417 -32.11 -4.21 0.81
C PRO A 417 -32.65 -3.17 1.80
N ALA A 418 -32.11 -1.95 1.77
CA ALA A 418 -32.50 -0.81 2.60
C ALA A 418 -32.44 0.51 1.81
N SER A 419 -33.11 1.56 2.29
CA SER A 419 -33.10 2.88 1.63
C SER A 419 -31.72 3.53 1.69
N TRP A 420 -31.46 4.47 0.78
CA TRP A 420 -30.22 5.25 0.78
C TRP A 420 -30.08 6.08 2.05
N ALA A 421 -31.16 6.66 2.58
CA ALA A 421 -31.17 7.34 3.87
C ALA A 421 -30.75 6.41 5.01
N THR A 422 -31.27 5.17 5.03
CA THR A 422 -30.94 4.19 6.09
C THR A 422 -29.45 3.82 6.09
N PHE A 423 -28.85 3.62 4.92
CA PHE A 423 -27.40 3.40 4.81
C PHE A 423 -26.58 4.66 5.13
N SER A 424 -27.08 5.84 4.77
CA SER A 424 -26.42 7.12 5.06
C SER A 424 -26.39 7.42 6.57
N GLU A 425 -27.48 7.13 7.29
CA GLU A 425 -27.52 7.17 8.75
C GLU A 425 -26.52 6.21 9.38
N TRP A 426 -26.35 5.02 8.80
CA TRP A 426 -25.32 4.08 9.24
C TRP A 426 -23.91 4.66 9.08
N LEU A 427 -23.57 5.26 7.92
CA LEU A 427 -22.29 5.95 7.76
C LEU A 427 -22.12 7.10 8.77
N GLY A 428 -23.18 7.86 9.04
CA GLY A 428 -23.18 8.93 10.06
C GLY A 428 -22.80 8.40 11.43
N ARG A 429 -23.39 7.27 11.86
CA ARG A 429 -23.02 6.60 13.12
C ARG A 429 -21.55 6.17 13.16
N LEU A 430 -20.99 5.70 12.04
CA LEU A 430 -19.56 5.35 11.98
C LEU A 430 -18.68 6.58 12.18
N VAL A 431 -18.99 7.68 11.48
CA VAL A 431 -18.26 8.95 11.60
C VAL A 431 -18.36 9.51 13.02
N ASP A 432 -19.53 9.49 13.62
CA ASP A 432 -19.72 10.05 14.96
C ASP A 432 -19.04 9.24 16.06
N ARG A 433 -19.07 7.90 15.95
CA ARG A 433 -18.49 7.02 16.97
C ARG A 433 -16.98 6.83 16.82
N PHE A 434 -16.51 6.59 15.59
CA PHE A 434 -15.16 6.06 15.36
C PHE A 434 -14.19 7.02 14.64
N LEU A 435 -14.63 8.14 14.05
CA LEU A 435 -13.69 9.09 13.45
C LEU A 435 -13.06 9.97 14.54
N ASP A 436 -11.73 10.08 14.54
CA ASP A 436 -11.05 11.09 15.34
C ASP A 436 -11.16 12.47 14.67
N LYS A 437 -12.26 13.17 14.97
CA LYS A 437 -12.57 14.51 14.46
C LYS A 437 -11.51 15.55 14.82
N SER A 438 -10.75 15.35 15.91
CA SER A 438 -9.70 16.29 16.34
C SER A 438 -8.49 16.24 15.41
N SER A 439 -8.16 15.06 14.87
CA SER A 439 -7.03 14.85 13.96
C SER A 439 -7.27 15.38 12.54
N VAL A 440 -8.52 15.34 12.04
CA VAL A 440 -8.85 15.73 10.66
C VAL A 440 -9.38 17.16 10.53
N GLY A 441 -9.88 17.75 11.62
CA GLY A 441 -10.42 19.11 11.66
C GLY A 441 -11.82 19.27 11.05
N PRO A 442 -12.46 20.45 11.26
CA PRO A 442 -13.88 20.67 10.96
C PRO A 442 -14.22 20.61 9.47
N ALA A 443 -13.36 21.14 8.60
CA ALA A 443 -13.59 21.15 7.15
C ALA A 443 -13.61 19.72 6.55
N ALA A 444 -12.86 18.78 7.13
CA ALA A 444 -12.89 17.38 6.72
C ALA A 444 -14.20 16.69 7.13
N VAL A 445 -14.67 16.96 8.35
CA VAL A 445 -15.96 16.45 8.85
C VAL A 445 -17.11 16.97 8.00
N GLU A 446 -17.14 18.28 7.70
CA GLU A 446 -18.18 18.89 6.87
C GLU A 446 -18.24 18.28 5.45
N ARG A 447 -17.10 17.94 4.86
CA ARG A 447 -17.04 17.23 3.57
C ARG A 447 -17.69 15.86 3.63
N LEU A 448 -17.39 15.06 4.67
CA LEU A 448 -18.01 13.74 4.86
C LEU A 448 -19.52 13.86 5.08
N GLU A 449 -19.94 14.75 5.97
CA GLU A 449 -21.36 14.96 6.25
C GLU A 449 -22.13 15.42 5.01
N THR A 450 -21.51 16.27 4.18
CA THR A 450 -22.09 16.70 2.90
C THR A 450 -22.23 15.54 1.93
N LEU A 451 -21.24 14.64 1.85
CA LEU A 451 -21.33 13.42 1.04
C LEU A 451 -22.44 12.51 1.55
N ILE A 452 -22.51 12.27 2.86
CA ILE A 452 -23.54 11.43 3.49
C ILE A 452 -24.95 11.99 3.21
N ARG A 453 -25.14 13.31 3.33
CA ARG A 453 -26.41 13.97 2.97
C ARG A 453 -26.75 13.78 1.48
N LYS A 454 -25.77 13.92 0.59
CA LYS A 454 -25.98 13.71 -0.86
C LYS A 454 -26.38 12.27 -1.20
N LEU A 455 -25.82 11.29 -0.51
CA LEU A 455 -26.19 9.88 -0.69
C LEU A 455 -27.64 9.64 -0.24
N ALA A 456 -28.08 10.25 0.86
CA ALA A 456 -29.47 10.13 1.33
C ALA A 456 -30.50 10.65 0.31
N LEU A 457 -30.15 11.70 -0.47
CA LEU A 457 -31.02 12.24 -1.52
C LEU A 457 -31.27 11.27 -2.69
N LEU A 458 -30.53 10.17 -2.79
CA LEU A 458 -30.74 9.17 -3.83
C LEU A 458 -32.05 8.39 -3.67
N ASP A 459 -32.71 8.47 -2.50
CA ASP A 459 -34.07 7.96 -2.32
C ASP A 459 -35.08 8.69 -3.24
N GLU A 460 -34.81 9.95 -3.61
CA GLU A 460 -35.65 10.73 -4.54
C GLU A 460 -35.64 10.16 -5.97
N ALA A 461 -34.64 9.37 -6.34
CA ALA A 461 -34.55 8.81 -7.69
C ALA A 461 -35.69 7.82 -8.00
N GLY A 462 -36.36 7.25 -6.99
CA GLY A 462 -37.47 6.33 -7.21
C GLY A 462 -37.03 5.03 -7.91
N GLY A 463 -36.86 3.97 -7.11
CA GLY A 463 -36.49 2.65 -7.60
C GLY A 463 -36.43 1.63 -6.46
N ARG A 464 -36.09 0.39 -6.79
CA ARG A 464 -35.87 -0.64 -5.76
C ARG A 464 -34.75 -0.21 -4.78
N PRO A 465 -34.94 -0.36 -3.45
CA PRO A 465 -33.91 -0.01 -2.48
C PRO A 465 -32.60 -0.78 -2.75
N PRO A 466 -31.42 -0.13 -2.62
CA PRO A 466 -30.14 -0.76 -2.90
C PRO A 466 -29.83 -1.90 -1.92
N GLY A 467 -29.02 -2.85 -2.39
CA GLY A 467 -28.29 -3.75 -1.49
C GLY A 467 -26.99 -3.12 -0.98
N LEU A 468 -26.41 -3.68 0.09
CA LEU A 468 -25.16 -3.18 0.69
C LEU A 468 -24.02 -3.05 -0.33
N GLU A 469 -23.83 -4.03 -1.21
CA GLU A 469 -22.77 -4.00 -2.23
C GLU A 469 -22.94 -2.84 -3.22
N ARG A 470 -24.19 -2.56 -3.63
CA ARG A 470 -24.50 -1.42 -4.50
C ARG A 470 -24.22 -0.11 -3.78
N PHE A 471 -24.65 0.02 -2.52
CA PHE A 471 -24.39 1.19 -1.71
C PHE A 471 -22.89 1.48 -1.58
N ILE A 472 -22.09 0.46 -1.23
CA ILE A 472 -20.62 0.60 -1.11
C ILE A 472 -19.98 0.95 -2.46
N SER A 473 -20.44 0.36 -3.55
CA SER A 473 -19.96 0.68 -4.90
C SER A 473 -20.20 2.15 -5.26
N VAL A 474 -21.40 2.67 -4.98
CA VAL A 474 -21.73 4.08 -5.19
C VAL A 474 -20.94 4.99 -4.25
N LEU A 475 -20.84 4.66 -2.97
CA LEU A 475 -19.99 5.39 -2.01
C LEU A 475 -18.55 5.49 -2.51
N ARG A 476 -17.93 4.38 -2.92
CA ARG A 476 -16.56 4.36 -3.44
C ARG A 476 -16.40 5.20 -4.70
N ARG A 477 -17.39 5.17 -5.61
CA ARG A 477 -17.40 6.04 -6.79
C ARG A 477 -17.35 7.51 -6.38
N GLU A 478 -18.20 7.92 -5.43
CA GLU A 478 -18.24 9.31 -4.96
C GLU A 478 -16.98 9.70 -4.17
N LEU A 479 -16.39 8.77 -3.40
CA LEU A 479 -15.12 9.00 -2.73
C LEU A 479 -13.95 9.15 -3.73
N THR A 480 -14.01 8.46 -4.87
CA THR A 480 -12.96 8.49 -5.92
C THR A 480 -13.04 9.75 -6.78
N GLN A 481 -14.17 10.46 -6.77
CA GLN A 481 -14.28 11.72 -7.47
C GLN A 481 -13.48 12.83 -6.75
N THR A 482 -12.80 13.66 -7.54
CA THR A 482 -12.17 14.88 -7.01
C THR A 482 -13.27 15.82 -6.53
N THR A 483 -13.28 16.11 -5.23
CA THR A 483 -14.21 17.11 -4.70
C THR A 483 -13.83 18.47 -5.29
N GLY A 484 -14.82 19.27 -5.68
CA GLY A 484 -14.61 20.60 -6.28
C GLY A 484 -14.01 21.65 -5.34
N GLY A 485 -13.28 21.23 -4.29
CA GLY A 485 -12.51 22.12 -3.44
C GLY A 485 -11.36 22.74 -4.23
N GLY A 486 -11.22 24.06 -4.10
CA GLY A 486 -10.11 24.82 -4.67
C GLY A 486 -9.11 25.20 -3.60
N ARG A 487 -7.83 25.27 -3.99
CA ARG A 487 -6.80 25.95 -3.20
C ARG A 487 -6.99 27.47 -3.30
N PRO A 488 -6.49 28.26 -2.33
CA PRO A 488 -6.54 29.72 -2.40
C PRO A 488 -6.02 30.23 -3.75
N MET A 489 -6.82 31.07 -4.40
CA MET A 489 -6.51 31.59 -5.72
C MET A 489 -5.61 32.83 -5.64
N GLY A 490 -4.72 32.99 -6.62
CA GLY A 490 -3.91 34.20 -6.74
C GLY A 490 -2.71 34.28 -5.81
N THR A 491 -2.35 33.17 -5.17
CA THR A 491 -1.10 32.97 -4.44
C THR A 491 -0.41 31.72 -4.98
N GLY A 492 0.87 31.81 -5.31
CA GLY A 492 1.62 30.65 -5.79
C GLY A 492 1.32 30.23 -7.24
N VAL A 493 1.88 29.11 -7.68
CA VAL A 493 1.78 28.60 -9.06
C VAL A 493 0.38 28.04 -9.32
N PHE A 494 -0.22 28.37 -10.46
CA PHE A 494 -1.53 27.80 -10.83
C PHE A 494 -1.38 26.40 -11.41
N VAL A 495 -1.82 25.37 -10.69
CA VAL A 495 -1.70 23.97 -11.10
C VAL A 495 -3.08 23.43 -11.41
N ALA A 496 -3.35 23.10 -12.67
CA ALA A 496 -4.70 22.71 -13.08
C ALA A 496 -4.71 21.79 -14.31
N PRO A 497 -5.79 21.02 -14.51
CA PRO A 497 -6.01 20.33 -15.76
C PRO A 497 -6.09 21.30 -16.94
N ILE A 498 -5.58 20.91 -18.12
CA ILE A 498 -5.48 21.75 -19.33
C ILE A 498 -6.81 22.38 -19.76
N ARG A 499 -7.94 21.76 -19.42
CA ARG A 499 -9.29 22.30 -19.69
C ARG A 499 -9.55 23.67 -19.05
N TYR A 500 -8.78 24.06 -18.01
CA TYR A 500 -8.89 25.36 -17.35
C TYR A 500 -7.95 26.43 -17.91
N ALA A 501 -7.14 26.12 -18.93
CA ALA A 501 -6.21 27.09 -19.50
C ALA A 501 -6.92 28.23 -20.26
N ALA A 502 -8.10 27.95 -20.79
CA ALA A 502 -8.86 28.91 -21.57
C ALA A 502 -9.28 30.16 -20.80
N GLY A 503 -9.00 31.33 -21.39
CA GLY A 503 -9.31 32.63 -20.81
C GLY A 503 -8.44 32.98 -19.60
N THR A 504 -7.32 32.29 -19.40
CA THR A 504 -6.32 32.65 -18.37
C THR A 504 -5.14 33.40 -19.00
N ASP A 505 -4.38 34.11 -18.17
CA ASP A 505 -3.21 34.89 -18.58
C ASP A 505 -2.08 34.77 -17.57
N PHE A 506 -0.95 34.24 -18.02
CA PHE A 506 0.26 33.99 -17.25
C PHE A 506 1.50 34.42 -18.04
N ASP A 507 2.56 34.75 -17.31
CA ASP A 507 3.84 35.11 -17.92
C ASP A 507 4.60 33.85 -18.36
N VAL A 508 4.46 32.75 -17.59
CA VAL A 508 5.06 31.44 -17.90
C VAL A 508 4.03 30.33 -17.78
N VAL A 509 3.94 29.47 -18.80
CA VAL A 509 3.06 28.30 -18.81
C VAL A 509 3.86 27.03 -19.10
N TYR A 510 3.64 26.01 -18.28
CA TYR A 510 4.15 24.65 -18.47
C TYR A 510 3.02 23.74 -18.91
N LEU A 511 3.29 22.86 -19.88
CA LEU A 511 2.40 21.76 -20.24
C LEU A 511 3.16 20.44 -20.07
N VAL A 512 2.75 19.68 -19.06
CA VAL A 512 3.40 18.40 -18.69
C VAL A 512 2.62 17.19 -19.18
N GLY A 513 3.31 16.07 -19.33
CA GLY A 513 2.73 14.79 -19.70
C GLY A 513 2.31 14.74 -21.18
N MET A 514 3.05 15.39 -22.08
CA MET A 514 2.76 15.36 -23.52
C MET A 514 3.19 14.02 -24.17
N VAL A 515 2.48 12.94 -23.83
CA VAL A 515 2.73 11.58 -24.30
C VAL A 515 1.71 11.18 -25.37
N GLU A 516 2.16 10.50 -26.43
CA GLU A 516 1.30 9.95 -27.47
C GLU A 516 0.28 8.96 -26.88
N GLY A 517 -1.00 9.10 -27.25
CA GLY A 517 -2.09 8.30 -26.68
C GLY A 517 -2.56 8.74 -25.29
N ALA A 518 -1.81 9.58 -24.57
CA ALA A 518 -2.33 10.29 -23.40
C ALA A 518 -2.84 11.68 -23.80
N PHE A 519 -2.07 12.37 -24.65
CA PHE A 519 -2.41 13.70 -25.14
C PHE A 519 -2.07 13.88 -26.63
N PRO A 520 -3.08 14.05 -27.52
CA PRO A 520 -4.49 13.86 -27.23
C PRO A 520 -4.81 12.39 -26.91
N PRO A 521 -5.82 12.12 -26.07
CA PRO A 521 -6.32 10.77 -25.89
C PRO A 521 -6.92 10.24 -27.22
N PRO A 522 -6.89 8.93 -27.48
CA PRO A 522 -7.51 8.35 -28.66
C PRO A 522 -9.00 8.65 -28.60
N ALA A 523 -9.53 9.26 -29.67
CA ALA A 523 -10.97 9.43 -29.80
C ALA A 523 -11.58 8.07 -30.18
N ALA A 524 -11.87 7.24 -29.17
CA ALA A 524 -12.56 5.97 -29.33
C ALA A 524 -13.98 6.22 -29.87
N ASP A 525 -14.44 5.31 -30.72
CA ASP A 525 -15.82 5.34 -31.17
C ASP A 525 -16.77 5.01 -30.00
N ASP A 526 -17.97 5.56 -30.02
CA ASP A 526 -18.95 5.33 -28.97
C ASP A 526 -19.59 3.94 -29.12
N SER A 527 -19.55 3.15 -28.04
CA SER A 527 -20.03 1.76 -28.07
C SER A 527 -21.54 1.63 -28.27
N LEU A 528 -22.32 2.63 -27.84
CA LEU A 528 -23.78 2.61 -27.96
C LEU A 528 -24.23 3.30 -29.25
N ILE A 529 -23.60 4.41 -29.65
CA ILE A 529 -23.96 5.17 -30.86
C ILE A 529 -22.70 5.52 -31.67
N PRO A 530 -22.21 4.60 -32.51
CA PRO A 530 -21.04 4.83 -33.35
C PRO A 530 -21.11 6.11 -34.17
N ASP A 531 -19.95 6.69 -34.46
CA ASP A 531 -19.83 7.99 -35.15
C ASP A 531 -20.46 7.96 -36.54
N GLU A 532 -20.45 6.80 -37.23
CA GLU A 532 -21.14 6.61 -38.50
C GLU A 532 -22.66 6.86 -38.39
N LEU A 533 -23.29 6.36 -37.31
CA LEU A 533 -24.71 6.62 -37.05
C LEU A 533 -24.94 8.08 -36.69
N ARG A 534 -24.06 8.69 -35.89
CA ARG A 534 -24.15 10.11 -35.53
C ARG A 534 -24.10 11.01 -36.77
N VAL A 535 -23.18 10.75 -37.70
CA VAL A 535 -23.06 11.53 -38.95
C VAL A 535 -24.29 11.37 -39.84
N ARG A 536 -24.83 10.15 -39.95
CA ARG A 536 -25.95 9.84 -40.84
C ARG A 536 -27.31 10.35 -40.32
N LEU A 537 -27.56 10.22 -39.02
CA LEU A 537 -28.88 10.46 -38.41
C LEU A 537 -29.00 11.83 -37.74
N ASP A 538 -27.88 12.49 -37.48
CA ASP A 538 -27.82 13.83 -36.90
C ASP A 538 -26.87 14.72 -37.73
N PRO A 539 -27.28 15.13 -38.94
CA PRO A 539 -26.44 15.91 -39.86
C PRO A 539 -26.06 17.29 -39.29
N GLU A 540 -26.89 17.85 -38.41
CA GLU A 540 -26.67 19.13 -37.74
C GLU A 540 -25.65 19.04 -36.58
N GLY A 541 -25.39 17.85 -36.05
CA GLY A 541 -24.28 17.60 -35.12
C GLY A 541 -24.58 17.97 -33.66
N HIS A 542 -25.80 17.69 -33.20
CA HIS A 542 -26.21 17.80 -31.80
C HIS A 542 -25.49 16.80 -30.90
N LEU A 543 -25.25 15.57 -31.36
CA LEU A 543 -24.47 14.55 -30.66
C LEU A 543 -22.98 14.74 -30.92
N GLU A 544 -22.15 14.55 -29.89
CA GLU A 544 -20.72 14.84 -29.97
C GLU A 544 -20.01 13.85 -30.91
N ARG A 545 -19.54 14.35 -32.06
CA ARG A 545 -18.81 13.55 -33.06
C ARG A 545 -17.36 13.33 -32.67
N ARG A 546 -16.74 12.28 -33.21
CA ARG A 546 -15.32 11.97 -33.05
C ARG A 546 -14.43 13.14 -33.50
N GLN A 547 -14.78 13.77 -34.63
CA GLN A 547 -14.06 14.95 -35.13
C GLN A 547 -14.14 16.12 -34.14
N THR A 548 -15.33 16.46 -33.64
CA THR A 548 -15.54 17.54 -32.66
C THR A 548 -14.77 17.32 -31.36
N ARG A 549 -14.67 16.06 -30.89
CA ARG A 549 -13.83 15.71 -29.74
C ARG A 549 -12.35 16.00 -30.00
N GLN A 550 -11.83 15.62 -31.17
CA GLN A 550 -10.44 15.91 -31.54
C GLN A 550 -10.17 17.41 -31.67
N GLU A 551 -11.07 18.16 -32.31
CA GLU A 551 -11.01 19.61 -32.42
C GLU A 551 -11.02 20.29 -31.04
N THR A 552 -11.86 19.80 -30.13
CA THR A 552 -11.91 20.30 -28.74
C THR A 552 -10.59 20.09 -28.02
N GLN A 553 -9.94 18.94 -28.19
CA GLN A 553 -8.62 18.71 -27.57
C GLN A 553 -7.56 19.64 -28.17
N TYR A 554 -7.59 19.89 -29.49
CA TYR A 554 -6.69 20.85 -30.11
C TYR A 554 -6.93 22.28 -29.62
N ARG A 555 -8.20 22.71 -29.48
CA ARG A 555 -8.53 24.04 -28.93
C ARG A 555 -8.03 24.21 -27.50
N ARG A 556 -8.07 23.16 -26.67
CA ARG A 556 -7.48 23.18 -25.32
C ARG A 556 -5.97 23.35 -25.35
N PHE A 557 -5.30 22.65 -26.27
CA PHE A 557 -3.86 22.82 -26.49
C PHE A 557 -3.53 24.25 -26.92
N ALA A 558 -4.21 24.77 -27.94
CA ALA A 558 -4.03 26.14 -28.43
C ALA A 558 -4.31 27.19 -27.34
N ALA A 559 -5.36 26.99 -26.53
CA ALA A 559 -5.68 27.86 -25.40
C ALA A 559 -4.60 27.83 -24.31
N ALA A 560 -3.98 26.68 -24.04
CA ALA A 560 -2.86 26.57 -23.11
C ALA A 560 -1.59 27.26 -23.63
N LEU A 561 -1.34 27.26 -24.94
CA LEU A 561 -0.26 28.05 -25.51
C LEU A 561 -0.57 29.55 -25.43
N ALA A 562 -1.80 29.95 -25.75
CA ALA A 562 -2.22 31.35 -25.75
C ALA A 562 -2.28 31.98 -24.36
N SER A 563 -2.40 31.18 -23.29
CA SER A 563 -2.42 31.69 -21.92
C SER A 563 -1.04 32.04 -21.37
N GLY A 564 0.05 31.68 -22.05
CA GLY A 564 1.42 31.91 -21.60
C GLY A 564 2.26 32.74 -22.56
N ARG A 565 2.95 33.78 -22.06
CA ARG A 565 3.92 34.55 -22.87
C ARG A 565 5.17 33.74 -23.18
N GLN A 566 5.65 32.99 -22.19
CA GLN A 566 6.69 31.96 -22.33
C GLN A 566 6.06 30.60 -22.09
N ARG A 567 6.40 29.62 -22.93
CA ARG A 567 5.76 28.30 -22.93
C ARG A 567 6.82 27.22 -22.80
N VAL A 568 6.61 26.26 -21.91
CA VAL A 568 7.46 25.09 -21.75
C VAL A 568 6.62 23.85 -21.95
N LEU A 569 6.97 23.06 -22.96
CA LEU A 569 6.29 21.82 -23.32
C LEU A 569 7.16 20.65 -22.89
N LEU A 570 6.61 19.73 -22.11
CA LEU A 570 7.38 18.64 -21.51
C LEU A 570 6.85 17.26 -21.91
N TRP A 571 7.80 16.35 -22.18
CA TRP A 571 7.53 14.97 -22.55
C TRP A 571 8.44 13.99 -21.78
N PRO A 572 7.87 13.02 -21.02
CA PRO A 572 8.61 11.96 -20.36
C PRO A 572 8.84 10.76 -21.29
N ARG A 573 10.04 10.17 -21.25
CA ARG A 573 10.43 9.07 -22.16
C ARG A 573 10.05 7.67 -21.67
N SER A 574 9.55 7.52 -20.45
CA SER A 574 9.03 6.27 -19.93
C SER A 574 7.70 6.48 -19.19
N GLU A 575 6.97 5.39 -18.96
CA GLU A 575 5.83 5.39 -18.05
C GLU A 575 6.28 5.08 -16.61
N PRO A 576 5.56 5.53 -15.57
CA PRO A 576 5.86 5.17 -14.19
C PRO A 576 5.79 3.65 -13.99
N GLY A 577 6.88 3.03 -13.53
CA GLY A 577 6.91 1.61 -13.19
C GLY A 577 6.97 0.62 -14.37
N ALA A 578 7.08 1.11 -15.61
CA ALA A 578 7.21 0.26 -16.80
C ALA A 578 8.58 0.45 -17.47
N SER A 579 9.14 -0.65 -17.98
CA SER A 579 10.34 -0.61 -18.83
C SER A 579 10.06 -0.10 -20.26
N ARG A 580 8.80 0.16 -20.59
CA ARG A 580 8.36 0.58 -21.92
C ARG A 580 8.62 2.07 -22.13
N ARG A 581 9.17 2.38 -23.29
CA ARG A 581 9.37 3.76 -23.77
C ARG A 581 8.01 4.39 -24.11
N ALA A 582 7.78 5.59 -23.58
CA ALA A 582 6.68 6.47 -23.96
C ALA A 582 7.11 7.33 -25.17
N TRP A 583 6.19 7.59 -26.11
CA TRP A 583 6.45 8.41 -27.30
C TRP A 583 5.90 9.83 -27.13
N PRO A 584 6.49 10.86 -27.78
CA PRO A 584 6.03 12.23 -27.63
C PRO A 584 4.68 12.41 -28.32
N SER A 585 3.82 13.22 -27.71
CA SER A 585 2.57 13.69 -28.33
C SER A 585 2.83 14.25 -29.73
N ARG A 586 1.93 13.97 -30.68
CA ARG A 586 1.93 14.63 -32.00
C ARG A 586 2.06 16.16 -31.93
N TRP A 587 1.51 16.81 -30.90
CA TRP A 587 1.58 18.27 -30.73
C TRP A 587 2.89 18.74 -30.12
N PHE A 588 3.55 17.89 -29.33
CA PHE A 588 4.94 18.14 -28.93
C PHE A 588 5.87 18.09 -30.15
N VAL A 589 5.70 17.09 -31.02
CA VAL A 589 6.49 16.97 -32.25
C VAL A 589 6.26 18.16 -33.18
N GLU A 590 5.02 18.63 -33.31
CA GLU A 590 4.68 19.83 -34.07
C GLU A 590 5.37 21.08 -33.50
N ALA A 591 5.29 21.29 -32.19
CA ALA A 591 5.98 22.39 -31.53
C ALA A 591 7.50 22.32 -31.73
N ALA A 592 8.08 21.13 -31.55
CA ALA A 592 9.52 20.92 -31.76
C ALA A 592 9.95 21.22 -33.20
N ARG A 593 9.14 20.87 -34.22
CA ARG A 593 9.41 21.23 -35.63
C ARG A 593 9.48 22.74 -35.84
N LYS A 594 8.54 23.48 -35.23
CA LYS A 594 8.45 24.93 -35.37
C LYS A 594 9.61 25.63 -34.63
N VAL A 595 9.87 25.23 -33.39
CA VAL A 595 10.94 25.79 -32.56
C VAL A 595 12.33 25.51 -33.14
N SER A 596 12.57 24.31 -33.66
CA SER A 596 13.87 23.93 -34.27
C SER A 596 13.99 24.26 -35.76
N ALA A 597 13.03 24.97 -36.34
CA ALA A 597 12.94 25.25 -37.78
C ALA A 597 13.13 24.02 -38.69
N SER A 598 12.75 22.83 -38.22
CA SER A 598 12.97 21.53 -38.86
C SER A 598 11.65 20.87 -39.27
N PRO A 599 11.03 21.24 -40.40
CA PRO A 599 9.65 20.85 -40.75
C PRO A 599 9.46 19.33 -40.96
N LYS A 600 10.54 18.60 -41.29
CA LYS A 600 10.53 17.15 -41.52
C LYS A 600 10.92 16.30 -40.31
N LEU A 601 11.08 16.90 -39.13
CA LEU A 601 11.51 16.20 -37.91
C LEU A 601 10.56 15.04 -37.58
N GLN A 602 11.11 13.86 -37.40
CA GLN A 602 10.39 12.66 -36.96
C GLN A 602 10.56 12.46 -35.45
N ALA A 603 9.56 11.83 -34.81
CA ALA A 603 9.57 11.60 -33.36
C ALA A 603 10.81 10.82 -32.87
N GLY A 604 11.30 9.85 -33.65
CA GLY A 604 12.50 9.08 -33.32
C GLY A 604 13.79 9.90 -33.30
N GLU A 605 13.84 11.01 -34.04
CA GLU A 605 15.03 11.86 -34.15
C GLU A 605 15.22 12.80 -32.94
N LEU A 606 14.15 13.05 -32.18
CA LEU A 606 14.19 13.85 -30.94
C LEU A 606 15.14 13.26 -29.88
N LEU A 607 15.50 11.98 -30.00
CA LEU A 607 16.36 11.30 -29.02
C LEU A 607 17.85 11.33 -29.38
N THR A 608 18.17 11.70 -30.62
CA THR A 608 19.52 11.53 -31.17
C THR A 608 20.08 12.82 -31.75
N LYS A 609 19.23 13.75 -32.19
CA LYS A 609 19.66 15.03 -32.76
C LYS A 609 19.69 16.13 -31.71
N ASP A 610 20.74 16.93 -31.75
CA ASP A 610 20.77 18.23 -31.08
C ASP A 610 19.99 19.23 -31.94
N LEU A 611 19.00 19.90 -31.35
CA LEU A 611 18.03 20.73 -32.06
C LEU A 611 17.83 22.03 -31.28
N ASP A 612 17.87 23.15 -31.99
CA ASP A 612 17.69 24.46 -31.38
C ASP A 612 16.28 24.57 -30.74
N GLY A 613 16.25 25.02 -29.48
CA GLY A 613 15.04 25.15 -28.67
C GLY A 613 14.37 23.83 -28.24
N VAL A 614 15.04 22.69 -28.45
CA VAL A 614 14.64 21.39 -27.88
C VAL A 614 15.72 20.90 -26.92
N VAL A 615 15.35 20.66 -25.67
CA VAL A 615 16.27 20.21 -24.61
C VAL A 615 16.03 18.75 -24.29
N ILE A 616 17.04 17.90 -24.49
CA ILE A 616 16.99 16.49 -24.12
C ILE A 616 17.78 16.29 -22.82
N VAL A 617 17.06 16.14 -21.71
CA VAL A 617 17.65 15.94 -20.39
C VAL A 617 18.11 14.48 -20.27
N GLY A 618 19.39 14.27 -19.95
CA GLY A 618 19.99 12.94 -19.72
C GLY A 618 19.59 12.31 -18.38
N GLN A 619 20.36 11.33 -17.89
CA GLN A 619 20.09 10.72 -16.58
C GLN A 619 20.22 11.71 -15.43
N THR A 620 19.27 11.64 -14.49
CA THR A 620 19.07 12.57 -13.37
C THR A 620 20.35 12.83 -12.57
N ASP A 621 21.13 11.80 -12.25
CA ASP A 621 22.38 11.91 -11.46
C ASP A 621 23.42 12.81 -12.13
N ARG A 622 23.53 12.75 -13.46
CA ARG A 622 24.48 13.59 -14.23
C ARG A 622 24.01 15.04 -14.34
N VAL A 623 22.70 15.26 -14.27
CA VAL A 623 22.10 16.61 -14.28
C VAL A 623 22.32 17.24 -12.91
N LEU A 624 21.94 16.53 -11.84
CA LEU A 624 22.07 16.99 -10.46
C LEU A 624 23.50 17.41 -10.13
N ALA A 625 24.51 16.60 -10.45
CA ALA A 625 25.92 16.93 -10.16
C ALA A 625 26.43 18.25 -10.79
N LYS A 626 25.73 18.78 -11.81
CA LYS A 626 26.13 19.96 -12.60
C LYS A 626 25.13 21.12 -12.51
N LEU A 627 24.14 21.04 -11.62
CA LEU A 627 23.22 22.14 -11.34
C LEU A 627 23.92 23.27 -10.58
N ASP A 628 23.37 24.47 -10.67
CA ASP A 628 23.63 25.50 -9.64
C ASP A 628 22.88 25.08 -8.37
N GLN A 629 23.45 25.33 -7.19
CA GLN A 629 22.77 25.08 -5.91
C GLN A 629 21.44 25.82 -5.83
N ALA A 630 21.37 27.04 -6.37
CA ALA A 630 20.14 27.83 -6.41
C ALA A 630 19.06 27.23 -7.32
N ALA A 631 19.42 26.28 -8.20
CA ALA A 631 18.51 25.62 -9.12
C ALA A 631 18.00 24.25 -8.61
N CYS A 632 18.32 23.86 -7.38
CA CYS A 632 17.80 22.62 -6.79
C CYS A 632 16.31 22.76 -6.46
N ALA A 633 15.52 21.72 -6.77
CA ALA A 633 14.06 21.77 -6.62
C ALA A 633 13.61 21.87 -5.15
N ASP A 634 14.31 21.18 -4.26
CA ASP A 634 14.00 21.08 -2.84
C ASP A 634 15.28 20.78 -2.02
N SER A 635 15.13 20.67 -0.69
CA SER A 635 16.24 20.41 0.23
C SER A 635 16.88 19.04 0.03
N HIS A 636 16.10 18.01 -0.31
CA HIS A 636 16.63 16.67 -0.56
C HIS A 636 17.48 16.65 -1.84
N GLU A 637 17.03 17.36 -2.87
CA GLU A 637 17.75 17.51 -4.10
C GLU A 637 19.05 18.30 -3.93
N LEU A 638 19.03 19.36 -3.12
CA LEU A 638 20.24 20.11 -2.75
C LEU A 638 21.27 19.21 -2.05
N ASP A 639 20.84 18.38 -1.10
CA ASP A 639 21.71 17.41 -0.43
C ASP A 639 22.33 16.42 -1.45
N LEU A 640 21.52 15.89 -2.38
CA LEU A 640 21.99 15.00 -3.44
C LEU A 640 22.96 15.71 -4.40
N HIS A 641 22.66 16.94 -4.82
CA HIS A 641 23.52 17.76 -5.67
C HIS A 641 24.91 17.93 -5.03
N ILE A 642 24.94 18.32 -3.76
CA ILE A 642 26.18 18.51 -2.98
C ILE A 642 26.97 17.20 -2.93
N LEU A 643 26.32 16.08 -2.61
CA LEU A 643 26.96 14.76 -2.52
C LEU A 643 27.51 14.26 -3.87
N LEU A 644 26.78 14.47 -4.95
CA LEU A 644 27.21 14.09 -6.29
C LEU A 644 28.36 14.97 -6.79
N GLY A 645 28.33 16.28 -6.52
CA GLY A 645 29.43 17.20 -6.80
C GLY A 645 30.71 16.83 -6.03
N TRP A 646 30.57 16.45 -4.76
CA TRP A 646 31.68 15.93 -3.96
C TRP A 646 32.27 14.65 -4.56
N ARG A 647 31.43 13.70 -4.96
CA ARG A 647 31.89 12.47 -5.61
C ARG A 647 32.58 12.74 -6.95
N ALA A 648 32.05 13.67 -7.75
CA ALA A 648 32.61 14.02 -9.06
C ALA A 648 33.98 14.71 -8.95
N SER A 649 34.24 15.44 -7.86
CA SER A 649 35.55 16.01 -7.53
C SER A 649 36.52 15.00 -6.90
N ALA A 650 36.26 13.70 -7.08
CA ALA A 650 36.99 12.57 -6.49
C ALA A 650 36.98 12.53 -4.95
N GLY A 651 36.13 13.32 -4.30
CA GLY A 651 35.88 13.22 -2.87
C GLY A 651 35.21 11.89 -2.54
N SER A 652 35.77 11.15 -1.57
CA SER A 652 35.09 9.97 -1.05
C SER A 652 33.87 10.42 -0.23
N LEU A 653 32.70 9.81 -0.46
CA LEU A 653 31.47 10.18 0.27
C LEU A 653 31.62 10.15 1.79
N SER A 654 32.50 9.29 2.32
CA SER A 654 32.81 9.24 3.76
C SER A 654 33.50 10.50 4.30
N ASP A 655 34.13 11.27 3.41
CA ASP A 655 34.85 12.50 3.77
C ASP A 655 33.98 13.75 3.67
N HIS A 656 32.76 13.59 3.15
CA HIS A 656 31.80 14.68 3.01
C HIS A 656 31.25 15.11 4.38
N PHE A 657 31.00 16.42 4.57
CA PHE A 657 30.52 16.94 5.85
C PHE A 657 29.20 16.28 6.30
N LEU A 658 28.23 16.05 5.39
CA LEU A 658 26.98 15.35 5.70
C LEU A 658 27.19 13.91 6.17
N ALA A 659 28.26 13.25 5.72
CA ALA A 659 28.63 11.91 6.18
C ALA A 659 29.45 11.94 7.48
N ARG A 660 30.14 13.05 7.76
CA ARG A 660 30.91 13.28 8.99
C ARG A 660 30.09 13.90 10.13
N LEU A 661 28.86 14.34 9.87
CA LEU A 661 27.95 14.80 10.92
C LEU A 661 27.82 13.71 12.00
N GLU A 662 28.21 14.06 13.21
CA GLU A 662 28.17 13.15 14.34
C GLU A 662 26.72 12.69 14.57
N GLY A 663 26.50 11.38 14.63
CA GLY A 663 25.16 10.81 14.75
C GLY A 663 24.31 10.86 13.45
N GLY A 664 24.85 11.29 12.31
CA GLY A 664 24.16 11.35 11.02
C GLY A 664 23.85 9.97 10.42
N LEU A 665 22.64 9.79 9.86
CA LEU A 665 22.22 8.54 9.22
C LEU A 665 23.01 8.24 7.94
N LEU A 666 23.36 9.26 7.16
CA LEU A 666 24.11 9.10 5.91
C LEU A 666 25.51 8.49 6.15
N GLY A 667 26.26 9.07 7.09
CA GLY A 667 27.60 8.57 7.45
C GLY A 667 27.58 7.11 7.91
N ARG A 668 26.62 6.77 8.78
CA ARG A 668 26.41 5.38 9.22
C ARG A 668 26.06 4.45 8.06
N GLY A 669 25.17 4.88 7.16
CA GLY A 669 24.77 4.09 5.99
C GLY A 669 25.93 3.87 5.01
N VAL A 670 26.71 4.91 4.71
CA VAL A 670 27.90 4.80 3.84
C VAL A 670 28.95 3.87 4.45
N ARG A 671 29.21 4.00 5.76
CA ARG A 671 30.12 3.10 6.48
C ARG A 671 29.64 1.65 6.41
N LEU A 672 28.36 1.40 6.70
CA LEU A 672 27.74 0.08 6.62
C LEU A 672 27.89 -0.57 5.24
N GLU A 673 27.52 0.15 4.18
CA GLU A 673 27.60 -0.37 2.81
C GLU A 673 29.04 -0.62 2.36
N ARG A 674 29.98 0.27 2.70
CA ARG A 674 31.40 0.08 2.37
C ARG A 674 32.00 -1.12 3.11
N SER A 675 31.75 -1.22 4.41
CA SER A 675 32.27 -2.33 5.22
C SER A 675 31.73 -3.67 4.72
N ARG A 676 30.44 -3.77 4.39
CA ARG A 676 29.84 -4.98 3.82
C ARG A 676 30.47 -5.42 2.49
N ARG A 677 30.85 -4.47 1.64
CA ARG A 677 31.51 -4.74 0.34
C ARG A 677 33.03 -4.95 0.43
N SER A 678 33.63 -4.68 1.58
CA SER A 678 35.07 -4.87 1.80
C SER A 678 35.39 -6.35 2.03
N ALA A 679 36.66 -6.73 1.87
CA ALA A 679 37.15 -8.07 2.23
C ALA A 679 37.29 -8.25 3.75
N SER A 680 37.26 -7.17 4.53
CA SER A 680 37.34 -7.24 5.98
C SER A 680 36.01 -7.70 6.57
N TRP A 681 36.07 -8.60 7.55
CA TRP A 681 34.93 -8.93 8.38
C TRP A 681 34.77 -7.86 9.48
N THR A 682 33.60 -7.21 9.52
CA THR A 682 33.31 -6.00 10.33
C THR A 682 32.06 -6.14 11.18
N GLU A 683 31.76 -5.13 12.02
CA GLU A 683 30.57 -5.13 12.88
C GLU A 683 29.25 -5.21 12.11
N PHE A 684 29.25 -4.80 10.84
CA PHE A 684 28.09 -4.88 9.94
C PHE A 684 27.86 -6.26 9.33
N ASP A 685 28.81 -7.18 9.57
CA ASP A 685 28.83 -8.57 9.13
C ASP A 685 28.77 -9.55 10.32
N GLY A 686 28.57 -9.02 11.54
CA GLY A 686 28.48 -9.81 12.76
C GLY A 686 29.77 -9.94 13.58
N ASP A 687 30.79 -9.11 13.32
CA ASP A 687 31.98 -9.03 14.18
C ASP A 687 31.75 -8.10 15.38
N LEU A 688 31.57 -8.68 16.56
CA LEU A 688 31.45 -7.95 17.82
C LEU A 688 32.67 -8.17 18.74
N THR A 689 33.81 -8.58 18.16
CA THR A 689 35.07 -8.85 18.89
C THR A 689 35.66 -7.61 19.57
N ALA A 690 35.29 -6.41 19.12
CA ALA A 690 35.72 -5.14 19.73
C ALA A 690 34.92 -4.77 21.00
N ALA A 691 33.79 -5.43 21.27
CA ALA A 691 32.99 -5.24 22.48
C ALA A 691 32.64 -6.60 23.16
N PRO A 692 33.66 -7.41 23.50
CA PRO A 692 33.44 -8.71 24.10
C PRO A 692 32.86 -8.52 25.51
N GLY A 693 31.78 -9.23 25.85
CA GLY A 693 31.19 -9.23 27.20
C GLY A 693 29.88 -8.44 27.39
N SER A 694 29.44 -7.61 26.44
CA SER A 694 28.11 -6.95 26.53
C SER A 694 26.93 -7.88 26.18
N LEU A 695 27.21 -9.07 25.65
CA LEU A 695 26.22 -9.89 24.92
C LEU A 695 25.88 -11.23 25.61
N ALA A 696 26.64 -11.61 26.64
CA ALA A 696 26.47 -12.88 27.33
C ALA A 696 26.30 -12.67 28.84
N SER A 697 25.09 -12.89 29.35
CA SER A 697 24.93 -13.30 30.74
C SER A 697 25.39 -14.75 30.83
N ALA A 698 26.69 -14.97 31.10
CA ALA A 698 27.30 -16.29 31.24
C ALA A 698 26.77 -17.10 32.45
N SER A 699 25.84 -16.54 33.23
CA SER A 699 25.31 -17.17 34.45
C SER A 699 23.99 -17.92 34.25
N ALA A 700 23.27 -17.68 33.15
CA ALA A 700 21.97 -18.29 32.89
C ALA A 700 22.11 -19.65 32.17
N PRO A 701 21.36 -20.70 32.59
CA PRO A 701 21.38 -21.98 31.89
C PRO A 701 20.91 -21.87 30.43
N VAL A 702 21.69 -22.43 29.50
CA VAL A 702 21.41 -22.42 28.04
C VAL A 702 20.72 -23.70 27.58
N SER A 703 19.92 -23.64 26.50
CA SER A 703 19.33 -24.82 25.87
C SER A 703 20.24 -25.37 24.76
N PRO A 704 20.28 -26.71 24.54
CA PRO A 704 21.06 -27.31 23.45
C PRO A 704 20.76 -26.70 22.09
N THR A 705 19.46 -26.53 21.78
CA THR A 705 18.97 -25.94 20.53
C THR A 705 19.47 -24.53 20.26
N SER A 706 19.82 -23.78 21.32
CA SER A 706 20.40 -22.45 21.18
C SER A 706 21.84 -22.56 20.66
N LEU A 707 22.65 -23.49 21.18
CA LEU A 707 24.02 -23.69 20.68
C LEU A 707 24.05 -24.26 19.26
N GLU A 708 23.16 -25.19 18.94
CA GLU A 708 22.99 -25.74 17.58
C GLU A 708 22.68 -24.63 16.56
N ALA A 709 21.91 -23.60 16.95
CA ALA A 709 21.63 -22.46 16.08
C ALA A 709 22.89 -21.65 15.76
N TRP A 710 23.83 -21.51 16.71
CA TRP A 710 25.11 -20.86 16.47
C TRP A 710 26.00 -21.72 15.56
N ALA A 711 26.08 -23.03 15.80
CA ALA A 711 26.84 -23.94 14.93
C ALA A 711 26.33 -23.91 13.48
N THR A 712 24.99 -23.92 13.30
CA THR A 712 24.36 -23.81 11.98
C THR A 712 24.71 -22.48 11.30
N CYS A 713 24.51 -21.35 12.00
CA CYS A 713 24.81 -20.01 11.50
C CYS A 713 24.90 -19.02 12.68
N PRO A 714 26.10 -18.50 13.01
CA PRO A 714 26.29 -17.59 14.14
C PRO A 714 25.39 -16.34 14.08
N PHE A 715 25.15 -15.80 12.88
CA PHE A 715 24.23 -14.68 12.70
C PHE A 715 22.77 -15.03 13.04
N ARG A 716 22.32 -16.26 12.75
CA ARG A 716 20.98 -16.75 13.15
C ARG A 716 20.84 -16.79 14.67
N TYR A 717 21.88 -17.22 15.37
CA TYR A 717 21.93 -17.18 16.83
C TYR A 717 21.84 -15.75 17.36
N PHE A 718 22.60 -14.83 16.77
CA PHE A 718 22.57 -13.42 17.15
C PHE A 718 21.16 -12.82 17.02
N LEU A 719 20.50 -13.01 15.88
CA LEU A 719 19.16 -12.48 15.67
C LEU A 719 18.11 -13.12 16.59
N GLY A 720 18.14 -14.45 16.77
CA GLY A 720 17.10 -15.18 17.51
C GLY A 720 17.29 -15.24 19.03
N THR A 721 18.54 -15.33 19.50
CA THR A 721 18.86 -15.53 20.92
C THR A 721 19.30 -14.23 21.58
N VAL A 722 20.20 -13.48 20.93
CA VAL A 722 20.76 -12.24 21.50
C VAL A 722 19.77 -11.09 21.32
N LEU A 723 19.32 -10.82 20.09
CA LEU A 723 18.35 -9.77 19.79
C LEU A 723 16.89 -10.19 20.02
N ARG A 724 16.64 -11.49 20.20
CA ARG A 724 15.30 -12.07 20.46
C ARG A 724 14.25 -11.72 19.40
N LEU A 725 14.68 -11.57 18.15
CA LEU A 725 13.77 -11.34 17.03
C LEU A 725 12.90 -12.57 16.79
N ARG A 726 11.60 -12.32 16.55
CA ARG A 726 10.60 -13.35 16.27
C ARG A 726 9.89 -13.00 14.95
N PRO A 727 9.60 -13.97 14.07
CA PRO A 727 8.71 -13.74 12.94
C PRO A 727 7.35 -13.25 13.41
N ALA A 728 6.77 -12.29 12.69
CA ALA A 728 5.38 -11.90 12.92
C ALA A 728 4.45 -13.05 12.50
N ALA A 729 3.61 -13.52 13.43
CA ALA A 729 2.64 -14.57 13.14
C ALA A 729 1.65 -14.11 12.05
N ARG A 730 1.32 -15.00 11.11
CA ARG A 730 0.32 -14.74 10.05
C ARG A 730 -0.78 -15.79 10.12
N PRO A 731 -1.68 -15.70 11.11
CA PRO A 731 -2.68 -16.74 11.36
C PRO A 731 -3.62 -16.97 10.17
N GLU A 732 -3.88 -15.94 9.36
CA GLU A 732 -4.67 -16.07 8.13
C GLU A 732 -4.03 -16.97 7.05
N GLU A 733 -2.71 -17.10 7.04
CA GLU A 733 -1.97 -17.95 6.10
C GLU A 733 -1.83 -19.40 6.61
N ALA A 734 -2.16 -19.65 7.88
CA ALA A 734 -2.07 -20.98 8.50
C ALA A 734 -3.18 -21.91 8.00
N PHE A 735 -2.85 -22.76 7.02
CA PHE A 735 -3.76 -23.76 6.48
C PHE A 735 -3.85 -25.02 7.36
N GLU A 736 -2.70 -25.46 7.87
CA GLU A 736 -2.50 -26.63 8.73
C GLU A 736 -1.87 -26.22 10.05
N ILE A 737 -1.92 -27.11 11.05
CA ILE A 737 -1.10 -27.00 12.26
C ILE A 737 0.38 -26.88 11.88
N SER A 738 1.11 -25.97 12.53
CA SER A 738 2.53 -25.81 12.25
C SER A 738 3.31 -27.08 12.63
N ALA A 739 4.44 -27.35 11.97
CA ALA A 739 5.26 -28.52 12.33
C ALA A 739 5.74 -28.49 13.79
N LEU A 740 5.97 -27.29 14.34
CA LEU A 740 6.35 -27.10 15.74
C LEU A 740 5.19 -27.43 16.68
N ASP A 741 4.00 -26.89 16.43
CA ASP A 741 2.81 -27.16 17.25
C ASP A 741 2.41 -28.63 17.16
N ARG A 742 2.50 -29.23 15.96
CA ARG A 742 2.28 -30.66 15.73
C ARG A 742 3.22 -31.51 16.58
N GLY A 743 4.51 -31.15 16.61
CA GLY A 743 5.50 -31.77 17.47
C GLY A 743 5.10 -31.66 18.94
N ALA A 744 4.81 -30.46 19.42
CA ALA A 744 4.40 -30.22 20.81
C ALA A 744 3.16 -31.04 21.23
N VAL A 745 2.16 -31.18 20.34
CA VAL A 745 0.98 -32.03 20.57
C VAL A 745 1.38 -33.49 20.71
N ILE A 746 2.23 -34.01 19.82
CA ILE A 746 2.70 -35.40 19.87
C ILE A 746 3.51 -35.67 21.15
N HIS A 747 4.44 -34.78 21.54
CA HIS A 747 5.20 -34.93 22.78
C HIS A 747 4.28 -34.93 24.00
N GLY A 748 3.30 -34.00 24.06
CA GLY A 748 2.33 -33.96 25.16
C GLY A 748 1.39 -35.18 25.23
N ILE A 749 1.12 -35.84 24.10
CA ILE A 749 0.41 -37.13 24.06
C ILE A 749 1.31 -38.24 24.60
N LEU A 750 2.56 -38.31 24.14
CA LEU A 750 3.52 -39.32 24.59
C LEU A 750 3.82 -39.19 26.09
N GLU A 751 4.01 -37.97 26.60
CA GLU A 751 4.15 -37.70 28.05
C GLU A 751 2.98 -38.29 28.83
N ALA A 752 1.76 -37.95 28.42
CA ALA A 752 0.54 -38.37 29.10
C ALA A 752 0.32 -39.90 28.99
N TYR A 753 0.71 -40.52 27.89
CA TYR A 753 0.71 -41.97 27.72
C TYR A 753 1.71 -42.64 28.67
N PHE A 754 2.92 -42.12 28.75
CA PHE A 754 4.01 -42.72 29.52
C PHE A 754 3.90 -42.51 31.03
N GLN A 755 3.24 -41.43 31.47
CA GLN A 755 2.89 -41.25 32.87
C GLN A 755 1.82 -42.25 33.35
N ARG A 756 0.97 -42.74 32.44
CA ARG A 756 -0.10 -43.72 32.74
C ARG A 756 0.37 -45.17 32.76
N THR A 757 1.44 -45.48 32.03
CA THR A 757 1.92 -46.86 31.78
C THR A 757 3.16 -47.23 32.59
N SER A 758 3.65 -46.35 33.47
CA SER A 758 4.91 -46.59 34.17
C SER A 758 4.78 -47.65 35.27
N VAL A 759 5.60 -48.73 35.17
CA VAL A 759 6.29 -49.53 36.23
C VAL A 759 6.29 -51.06 35.96
N SER A 760 5.44 -51.63 35.10
CA SER A 760 5.42 -53.09 34.86
C SER A 760 5.77 -53.49 33.43
N ARG A 761 6.68 -54.48 33.28
CA ARG A 761 7.01 -55.15 32.00
C ARG A 761 5.85 -55.95 31.38
N CYS A 762 4.68 -56.01 32.02
CA CYS A 762 3.64 -57.00 31.74
C CYS A 762 2.26 -56.44 31.37
N ASP A 763 2.17 -55.26 30.74
CA ASP A 763 0.91 -54.82 30.14
C ASP A 763 0.71 -55.45 28.76
N SER A 764 -0.48 -56.02 28.51
CA SER A 764 -0.84 -56.55 27.19
C SER A 764 -0.82 -55.43 26.14
N THR A 765 -0.49 -55.76 24.88
CA THR A 765 -0.54 -54.79 23.76
C THR A 765 -1.92 -54.10 23.67
N ALA A 766 -3.00 -54.81 24.00
CA ALA A 766 -4.35 -54.23 24.04
C ALA A 766 -4.51 -53.12 25.11
N SER A 767 -3.99 -53.34 26.32
CA SER A 767 -4.00 -52.36 27.41
C SER A 767 -3.18 -51.11 27.05
N ARG A 768 -2.03 -51.30 26.41
CA ARG A 768 -1.17 -50.21 25.93
C ARG A 768 -1.83 -49.38 24.83
N ARG A 769 -2.54 -50.03 23.89
CA ARG A 769 -3.30 -49.32 22.85
C ARG A 769 -4.42 -48.46 23.46
N LEU A 770 -5.13 -48.97 24.45
CA LEU A 770 -6.19 -48.21 25.14
C LEU A 770 -5.64 -46.96 25.82
N ALA A 771 -4.57 -47.10 26.61
CA ALA A 771 -3.93 -45.96 27.27
C ALA A 771 -3.43 -44.90 26.27
N MET A 772 -2.94 -45.32 25.09
CA MET A 772 -2.55 -44.40 24.02
C MET A 772 -3.76 -43.69 23.41
N GLN A 773 -4.88 -44.38 23.19
CA GLN A 773 -6.11 -43.76 22.67
C GLN A 773 -6.62 -42.66 23.61
N GLU A 774 -6.63 -42.90 24.91
CA GLU A 774 -7.02 -41.90 25.92
C GLU A 774 -6.07 -40.70 25.91
N ALA A 775 -4.76 -40.93 25.83
CA ALA A 775 -3.77 -39.86 25.76
C ALA A 775 -3.89 -39.04 24.46
N ILE A 776 -4.16 -39.69 23.32
CA ILE A 776 -4.44 -39.03 22.04
C ILE A 776 -5.66 -38.13 22.17
N GLU A 777 -6.77 -38.64 22.71
CA GLU A 777 -8.01 -37.87 22.84
C GLU A 777 -7.79 -36.61 23.70
N GLU A 778 -7.09 -36.74 24.83
CA GLU A 778 -6.74 -35.61 25.69
C GLU A 778 -5.83 -34.60 24.97
N GLY A 779 -4.77 -35.06 24.29
CA GLY A 779 -3.85 -34.20 23.57
C GLY A 779 -4.50 -33.43 22.43
N LEU A 780 -5.35 -34.08 21.65
CA LEU A 780 -6.10 -33.44 20.56
C LEU A 780 -7.10 -32.41 21.09
N LYS A 781 -7.82 -32.70 22.19
CA LYS A 781 -8.70 -31.73 22.87
C LYS A 781 -7.92 -30.51 23.37
N ARG A 782 -6.74 -30.72 23.95
CA ARG A 782 -5.86 -29.61 24.39
C ARG A 782 -5.40 -28.75 23.22
N ALA A 783 -5.01 -29.36 22.10
CA ALA A 783 -4.61 -28.64 20.88
C ALA A 783 -5.75 -27.76 20.32
N GLU A 784 -6.98 -28.30 20.32
CA GLU A 784 -8.20 -27.57 19.92
C GLU A 784 -8.48 -26.40 20.87
N ALA A 785 -8.31 -26.58 22.18
CA ALA A 785 -8.55 -25.54 23.18
C ALA A 785 -7.58 -24.35 23.08
N VAL A 786 -6.37 -24.56 22.56
CA VAL A 786 -5.35 -23.50 22.38
C VAL A 786 -5.27 -22.94 20.95
N TYR A 787 -6.14 -23.41 20.04
CA TYR A 787 -6.34 -22.89 18.69
C TYR A 787 -5.11 -22.93 17.76
N VAL A 788 -4.26 -23.94 17.89
CA VAL A 788 -3.06 -24.13 17.04
C VAL A 788 -3.32 -25.04 15.83
N THR A 789 -4.55 -25.46 15.60
CA THR A 789 -4.90 -26.60 14.72
C THR A 789 -5.03 -26.28 13.23
N GLY A 790 -5.01 -25.00 12.85
CA GLY A 790 -5.23 -24.56 11.46
C GLY A 790 -6.70 -24.66 11.05
N ARG A 791 -6.98 -24.95 9.77
CA ARG A 791 -8.36 -25.07 9.25
C ARG A 791 -9.01 -26.39 9.70
N ARG A 792 -10.30 -26.35 10.04
CA ARG A 792 -11.05 -27.51 10.57
C ARG A 792 -10.92 -28.78 9.73
N VAL A 793 -11.03 -28.69 8.40
CA VAL A 793 -10.92 -29.86 7.51
C VAL A 793 -9.51 -30.46 7.55
N MET A 794 -8.48 -29.62 7.51
CA MET A 794 -7.09 -30.08 7.59
C MET A 794 -6.76 -30.65 8.95
N TRP A 795 -7.29 -30.05 10.01
CA TRP A 795 -7.17 -30.57 11.35
C TRP A 795 -7.78 -31.97 11.49
N HIS A 796 -8.95 -32.22 10.92
CA HIS A 796 -9.54 -33.58 10.92
C HIS A 796 -8.61 -34.60 10.25
N LEU A 797 -7.99 -34.28 9.12
CA LEU A 797 -7.04 -35.18 8.46
C LEU A 797 -5.78 -35.41 9.32
N GLU A 798 -5.28 -34.35 9.96
CA GLU A 798 -4.08 -34.46 10.79
C GLU A 798 -4.35 -35.21 12.10
N ARG A 799 -5.56 -35.12 12.67
CA ARG A 799 -6.00 -35.95 13.80
C ARG A 799 -5.92 -37.44 13.46
N GLU A 800 -6.45 -37.84 12.30
CA GLU A 800 -6.40 -39.22 11.83
C GLU A 800 -4.95 -39.68 11.61
N ARG A 801 -4.09 -38.80 11.07
CA ARG A 801 -2.67 -39.09 10.86
C ARG A 801 -1.93 -39.28 12.20
N ILE A 802 -2.06 -38.34 13.13
CA ILE A 802 -1.45 -38.43 14.47
C ILE A 802 -1.91 -39.70 15.18
N THR A 803 -3.21 -40.01 15.11
CA THR A 803 -3.78 -41.22 15.73
C THR A 803 -3.17 -42.49 15.13
N ARG A 804 -3.08 -42.57 13.81
CA ARG A 804 -2.46 -43.72 13.13
C ARG A 804 -0.98 -43.87 13.46
N ASP A 805 -0.22 -42.77 13.39
CA ASP A 805 1.21 -42.74 13.69
C ASP A 805 1.49 -43.28 15.10
N LEU A 806 0.77 -42.77 16.10
CA LEU A 806 1.00 -43.12 17.50
C LEU A 806 0.51 -44.51 17.88
N LEU A 807 -0.58 -45.00 17.28
CA LEU A 807 -1.01 -46.39 17.48
C LEU A 807 -0.04 -47.39 16.87
N ALA A 808 0.51 -47.10 15.68
CA ALA A 808 1.56 -47.93 15.09
C ALA A 808 2.86 -47.88 15.91
N PHE A 809 3.21 -46.71 16.45
CA PHE A 809 4.34 -46.58 17.39
C PHE A 809 4.18 -47.49 18.62
N VAL A 810 2.98 -47.58 19.21
CA VAL A 810 2.73 -48.47 20.36
C VAL A 810 2.95 -49.95 20.02
N ASP A 811 2.62 -50.38 18.80
CA ASP A 811 2.89 -51.77 18.37
C ASP A 811 4.39 -52.04 18.30
N GLN A 812 5.15 -51.14 17.66
CA GLN A 812 6.61 -51.21 17.54
C GLN A 812 7.29 -51.17 18.92
N GLU A 813 6.78 -50.33 19.81
CA GLU A 813 7.29 -50.24 21.17
C GLU A 813 7.01 -51.53 21.96
N SER A 814 5.82 -52.12 21.80
CA SER A 814 5.47 -53.38 22.47
C SER A 814 6.38 -54.53 22.03
N GLU A 815 6.68 -54.62 20.73
CA GLU A 815 7.62 -55.59 20.18
C GLU A 815 9.05 -55.35 20.71
N ARG A 816 9.51 -54.09 20.72
CA ARG A 816 10.85 -53.73 21.24
C ARG A 816 11.00 -54.02 22.73
N CYS A 817 9.97 -53.75 23.54
CA CYS A 817 9.96 -54.08 24.97
C CYS A 817 10.06 -55.59 25.21
N ALA A 818 9.47 -56.42 24.34
CA ALA A 818 9.59 -57.88 24.44
C ALA A 818 10.99 -58.40 24.07
N GLN A 819 11.73 -57.66 23.24
CA GLN A 819 13.05 -58.05 22.71
C GLN A 819 14.25 -57.47 23.50
N ARG A 820 14.08 -56.38 24.26
CA ARG A 820 15.16 -55.71 25.02
C ARG A 820 14.89 -55.64 26.53
N GLY A 821 15.96 -55.70 27.34
CA GLY A 821 15.90 -55.59 28.80
C GLY A 821 15.80 -54.15 29.36
N LEU A 822 15.59 -53.14 28.52
CA LEU A 822 15.49 -51.73 28.93
C LEU A 822 14.01 -51.35 29.11
N ALA A 823 13.68 -50.76 30.27
CA ALA A 823 12.34 -50.27 30.59
C ALA A 823 12.36 -48.76 30.82
N GLN A 824 11.24 -48.09 30.57
CA GLN A 824 11.11 -46.68 30.89
C GLN A 824 11.24 -46.44 32.40
N ARG A 825 12.06 -45.46 32.76
CA ARG A 825 12.22 -44.97 34.14
C ARG A 825 11.59 -43.61 34.35
N HIS A 826 11.77 -42.69 33.40
CA HIS A 826 11.20 -41.34 33.43
C HIS A 826 10.69 -40.91 32.05
N ALA A 827 9.61 -40.13 32.05
CA ALA A 827 9.11 -39.39 30.90
C ALA A 827 9.15 -37.89 31.21
N GLU A 828 9.51 -37.06 30.22
CA GLU A 828 9.66 -35.60 30.38
C GLU A 828 10.54 -35.22 31.57
N PHE A 829 11.73 -35.81 31.61
CA PHE A 829 12.70 -35.57 32.67
C PHE A 829 13.29 -34.15 32.53
N ARG A 830 12.85 -33.25 33.41
CA ARG A 830 13.24 -31.83 33.43
C ARG A 830 14.49 -31.63 34.29
N PHE A 831 15.47 -30.88 33.78
CA PHE A 831 16.68 -30.50 34.53
C PHE A 831 16.99 -29.02 34.33
N GLY A 832 17.39 -28.33 35.40
CA GLY A 832 17.66 -26.90 35.37
C GLY A 832 16.45 -26.01 35.06
N ILE A 833 15.23 -26.52 35.28
CA ILE A 833 13.96 -25.82 35.08
C ILE A 833 13.14 -25.93 36.38
N GLY A 834 12.70 -24.79 36.92
CA GLY A 834 11.95 -24.71 38.18
C GLY A 834 12.79 -24.94 39.44
N GLN A 835 12.16 -24.82 40.62
CA GLN A 835 12.82 -25.01 41.92
C GLN A 835 12.77 -26.47 42.43
N THR A 836 11.85 -27.27 41.91
CA THR A 836 11.62 -28.67 42.32
C THR A 836 12.04 -29.62 41.20
N GLY A 837 13.30 -30.05 41.23
CA GLY A 837 13.87 -31.00 40.27
C GLY A 837 15.40 -31.01 40.31
N PRO A 838 16.06 -31.85 39.49
CA PRO A 838 17.50 -31.79 39.29
C PRO A 838 17.94 -30.39 38.84
N GLY A 839 19.00 -29.87 39.46
CA GLY A 839 19.57 -28.58 39.08
C GLY A 839 20.13 -28.56 37.65
N PRO A 840 20.54 -27.39 37.14
CA PRO A 840 21.19 -27.29 35.84
C PRO A 840 22.42 -28.18 35.76
N VAL A 841 22.62 -28.81 34.60
CA VAL A 841 23.76 -29.69 34.39
C VAL A 841 24.96 -28.84 34.04
N SER A 842 26.03 -29.00 34.81
CA SER A 842 27.24 -28.20 34.70
C SER A 842 28.31 -28.98 33.95
N VAL A 843 28.82 -28.37 32.88
CA VAL A 843 29.93 -28.89 32.09
C VAL A 843 31.12 -27.96 32.29
N GLU A 844 32.21 -28.51 32.82
CA GLU A 844 33.48 -27.79 32.97
C GLU A 844 34.22 -27.78 31.63
N LEU A 845 34.50 -26.58 31.12
CA LEU A 845 35.25 -26.37 29.89
C LEU A 845 36.63 -25.78 30.23
N PRO A 846 37.73 -26.48 29.92
CA PRO A 846 39.07 -25.98 30.22
C PRO A 846 39.30 -24.57 29.68
N GLY A 847 39.63 -23.63 30.57
CA GLY A 847 39.90 -22.23 30.22
C GLY A 847 38.69 -21.35 29.90
N LEU A 848 37.46 -21.90 29.92
CA LEU A 848 36.21 -21.18 29.62
C LEU A 848 35.21 -21.17 30.78
N GLY A 849 35.51 -21.93 31.84
CA GLY A 849 34.66 -22.05 33.02
C GLY A 849 33.50 -23.01 32.82
N THR A 850 32.48 -22.89 33.68
CA THR A 850 31.34 -23.80 33.73
C THR A 850 30.20 -23.31 32.83
N VAL A 851 29.79 -24.13 31.86
CA VAL A 851 28.54 -23.91 31.11
C VAL A 851 27.43 -24.73 31.75
N ARG A 852 26.30 -24.06 32.04
CA ARG A 852 25.13 -24.70 32.64
C ARG A 852 24.06 -24.94 31.58
N PHE A 853 23.55 -26.15 31.54
CA PHE A 853 22.49 -26.55 30.63
C PHE A 853 21.16 -26.74 31.36
N ARG A 854 20.08 -26.41 30.66
CA ARG A 854 18.71 -26.77 31.03
C ARG A 854 18.01 -27.41 29.84
N GLY A 855 17.04 -28.26 30.13
CA GLY A 855 16.30 -28.94 29.08
C GLY A 855 15.25 -29.89 29.63
N VAL A 856 14.59 -30.54 28.68
CA VAL A 856 13.57 -31.56 28.94
C VAL A 856 13.90 -32.75 28.07
N ILE A 857 14.11 -33.89 28.71
CA ILE A 857 14.41 -35.16 28.04
C ILE A 857 13.08 -35.90 27.89
N ASP A 858 12.71 -36.28 26.66
CA ASP A 858 11.42 -36.92 26.40
C ASP A 858 11.29 -38.24 27.18
N ARG A 859 12.33 -39.08 27.17
CA ARG A 859 12.33 -40.36 27.88
C ARG A 859 13.73 -40.82 28.31
N VAL A 860 13.79 -41.43 29.48
CA VAL A 860 14.97 -42.15 30.01
C VAL A 860 14.59 -43.61 30.22
N GLU A 861 15.34 -44.52 29.60
CA GLU A 861 15.22 -45.97 29.75
C GLU A 861 16.38 -46.52 30.57
N THR A 862 16.13 -47.49 31.47
CA THR A 862 17.17 -48.18 32.24
C THR A 862 16.97 -49.69 32.21
N ASN A 863 18.04 -50.46 32.38
CA ASN A 863 17.93 -51.90 32.66
C ASN A 863 17.54 -52.16 34.13
N ASP A 864 17.24 -53.42 34.46
CA ASP A 864 16.72 -53.80 35.78
C ASP A 864 17.69 -53.49 36.94
N ASP A 865 19.01 -53.55 36.69
CA ASP A 865 20.05 -53.25 37.67
C ASP A 865 20.51 -51.78 37.66
N GLY A 866 19.96 -50.96 36.75
CA GLY A 866 20.27 -49.54 36.60
C GLY A 866 21.71 -49.25 36.13
N SER A 867 22.44 -50.25 35.63
CA SER A 867 23.81 -50.10 35.13
C SER A 867 23.90 -49.50 33.73
N GLU A 868 22.81 -49.55 32.96
CA GLU A 868 22.69 -48.94 31.62
C GLU A 868 21.53 -47.95 31.61
N ALA A 869 21.76 -46.75 31.07
CA ALA A 869 20.74 -45.74 30.84
C ALA A 869 20.77 -45.24 29.39
N VAL A 870 19.60 -45.15 28.76
CA VAL A 870 19.45 -44.65 27.38
C VAL A 870 18.50 -43.46 27.35
N VAL A 871 18.99 -42.35 26.81
CA VAL A 871 18.21 -41.16 26.49
C VAL A 871 17.50 -41.38 25.16
N VAL A 872 16.20 -41.14 25.13
CA VAL A 872 15.38 -41.22 23.92
C VAL A 872 14.68 -39.89 23.69
N ASP A 873 14.88 -39.31 22.50
CA ASP A 873 14.21 -38.09 22.03
C ASP A 873 13.33 -38.42 20.81
N TYR A 874 12.07 -37.98 20.83
CA TYR A 874 11.10 -38.32 19.80
C TYR A 874 11.16 -37.34 18.63
N LYS A 875 11.17 -37.88 17.41
CA LYS A 875 11.09 -37.09 16.17
C LYS A 875 9.91 -37.52 15.33
N THR A 876 9.22 -36.55 14.75
CA THR A 876 8.00 -36.80 13.95
C THR A 876 8.21 -36.60 12.45
N GLY A 877 9.38 -36.08 12.05
CA GLY A 877 9.77 -35.80 10.67
C GLY A 877 10.42 -36.99 9.95
N SER A 878 11.13 -36.71 8.85
CA SER A 878 11.90 -37.72 8.13
C SER A 878 13.25 -38.00 8.80
N ALA A 879 13.67 -39.26 8.75
CA ALA A 879 14.97 -39.71 9.24
C ALA A 879 16.14 -39.49 8.25
N SER A 880 15.89 -39.05 7.01
CA SER A 880 16.94 -38.93 5.98
C SER A 880 18.08 -38.00 6.39
N ALA A 881 17.76 -36.84 6.97
CA ALA A 881 18.74 -35.83 7.42
C ALA A 881 19.56 -36.27 8.65
N TYR A 882 19.21 -37.39 9.29
CA TYR A 882 19.89 -37.91 10.47
C TYR A 882 20.82 -39.08 10.13
N SER A 883 20.87 -39.51 8.87
CA SER A 883 21.70 -40.63 8.43
C SER A 883 23.21 -40.37 8.60
N ALA A 884 23.65 -39.11 8.50
CA ALA A 884 25.04 -38.70 8.69
C ALA A 884 25.52 -38.84 10.15
N LEU A 885 24.61 -38.99 11.13
CA LEU A 885 24.97 -39.20 12.54
C LEU A 885 25.73 -40.50 12.81
N LYS A 886 25.76 -41.41 11.83
CA LYS A 886 26.62 -42.59 11.87
C LYS A 886 28.11 -42.23 11.78
N ASP A 887 28.43 -41.22 10.98
CA ASP A 887 29.82 -40.86 10.66
C ASP A 887 30.31 -39.71 11.56
N ASP A 888 29.44 -38.74 11.86
CA ASP A 888 29.66 -37.69 12.86
C ASP A 888 28.45 -37.61 13.82
N PRO A 889 28.57 -38.10 15.07
CA PRO A 889 27.45 -38.20 15.99
C PRO A 889 26.91 -36.85 16.51
N ILE A 890 27.58 -35.72 16.21
CA ILE A 890 27.13 -34.38 16.57
C ILE A 890 26.85 -33.47 15.36
N ASP A 891 27.05 -33.97 14.13
CA ASP A 891 26.81 -33.25 12.86
C ASP A 891 27.42 -31.83 12.90
N HIS A 892 28.73 -31.74 13.11
CA HIS A 892 29.46 -30.47 13.16
C HIS A 892 28.93 -29.50 14.24
N GLY A 893 28.44 -30.04 15.36
CA GLY A 893 27.82 -29.28 16.45
C GLY A 893 26.40 -28.80 16.16
N MET A 894 25.79 -29.20 15.03
CA MET A 894 24.40 -28.90 14.71
C MET A 894 23.41 -29.84 15.43
N ARG A 895 23.91 -30.90 16.10
CA ARG A 895 23.14 -31.87 16.90
C ARG A 895 23.80 -32.12 18.26
N LEU A 896 23.59 -31.20 19.20
CA LEU A 896 24.12 -31.26 20.56
C LEU A 896 23.08 -31.70 21.60
N GLN A 897 21.81 -31.78 21.21
CA GLN A 897 20.70 -32.15 22.10
C GLN A 897 20.93 -33.49 22.82
N LEU A 898 21.19 -34.57 22.06
CA LEU A 898 21.34 -35.92 22.63
C LEU A 898 22.55 -36.05 23.58
N PRO A 899 23.77 -35.62 23.22
CA PRO A 899 24.92 -35.72 24.12
C PRO A 899 24.76 -34.88 25.40
N ILE A 900 24.17 -33.68 25.32
CA ILE A 900 23.90 -32.86 26.51
C ILE A 900 22.87 -33.55 27.42
N TYR A 901 21.83 -34.16 26.85
CA TYR A 901 20.86 -34.94 27.62
C TYR A 901 21.48 -36.19 28.26
N ALA A 902 22.45 -36.82 27.59
CA ALA A 902 23.22 -37.91 28.19
C ALA A 902 24.05 -37.45 29.40
N GLU A 903 24.65 -36.25 29.37
CA GLU A 903 25.30 -35.68 30.57
C GLU A 903 24.29 -35.44 31.70
N ALA A 904 23.08 -34.98 31.37
CA ALA A 904 22.03 -34.76 32.35
C ALA A 904 21.60 -36.06 33.05
N VAL A 905 21.43 -37.13 32.28
CA VAL A 905 21.16 -38.47 32.83
C VAL A 905 22.35 -38.98 33.64
N ARG A 906 23.59 -38.79 33.17
CA ARG A 906 24.77 -39.23 33.94
C ARG A 906 24.88 -38.53 35.30
N ALA A 907 24.54 -37.26 35.37
CA ALA A 907 24.50 -36.51 36.63
C ALA A 907 23.35 -36.97 37.55
N ALA A 908 22.19 -37.30 37.00
CA ALA A 908 21.01 -37.72 37.74
C ALA A 908 21.03 -39.20 38.17
N PHE A 909 21.74 -40.06 37.45
CA PHE A 909 21.85 -41.51 37.70
C PHE A 909 23.33 -41.94 37.84
N PRO A 910 24.01 -41.63 38.96
CA PRO A 910 25.43 -41.93 39.14
C PRO A 910 25.78 -43.42 39.14
N SER A 911 24.79 -44.29 39.32
CA SER A 911 24.94 -45.75 39.28
C SER A 911 25.04 -46.32 37.87
N ALA A 912 24.63 -45.58 36.84
CA ALA A 912 24.69 -46.01 35.45
C ALA A 912 26.15 -45.97 34.95
N ARG A 913 26.70 -47.14 34.59
CA ARG A 913 28.06 -47.28 34.05
C ARG A 913 28.12 -46.92 32.58
N SER A 914 27.03 -47.14 31.86
CA SER A 914 26.89 -46.79 30.44
C SER A 914 25.71 -45.83 30.28
N VAL A 915 25.95 -44.68 29.65
CA VAL A 915 24.90 -43.71 29.27
C VAL A 915 25.05 -43.41 27.79
N ALA A 916 23.99 -43.68 27.03
CA ALA A 916 23.94 -43.45 25.59
C ALA A 916 22.64 -42.75 25.19
N ALA A 917 22.56 -42.25 23.96
CA ALA A 917 21.42 -41.48 23.48
C ALA A 917 21.08 -41.81 22.03
N GLN A 918 19.79 -41.70 21.68
CA GLN A 918 19.28 -41.93 20.32
C GLN A 918 17.97 -41.16 20.09
N TYR A 919 17.70 -40.83 18.84
CA TYR A 919 16.39 -40.38 18.38
C TYR A 919 15.49 -41.58 18.07
N TRP A 920 14.20 -41.46 18.41
CA TRP A 920 13.17 -42.39 17.94
C TRP A 920 12.17 -41.65 17.06
N PHE A 921 12.12 -42.03 15.79
CA PHE A 921 11.12 -41.53 14.87
C PHE A 921 9.78 -42.21 15.15
N VAL A 922 8.72 -41.45 15.44
CA VAL A 922 7.40 -41.99 15.87
C VAL A 922 6.31 -41.86 14.81
N SER A 923 6.70 -41.63 13.55
CA SER A 923 5.77 -41.46 12.43
C SER A 923 6.10 -42.39 11.27
N GLU A 924 5.09 -42.65 10.43
CA GLU A 924 5.22 -43.44 9.20
C GLU A 924 6.30 -42.83 8.27
N ARG A 925 6.38 -41.50 8.21
CA ARG A 925 7.39 -40.76 7.42
C ARG A 925 8.83 -41.00 7.90
N GLY A 926 9.02 -41.23 9.18
CA GLY A 926 10.32 -41.59 9.76
C GLY A 926 10.64 -43.09 9.66
N GLY A 927 9.64 -43.92 9.35
CA GLY A 927 9.75 -45.38 9.27
C GLY A 927 9.92 -46.05 10.63
N TYR A 928 9.48 -45.40 11.72
CA TYR A 928 9.61 -45.89 13.09
C TYR A 928 11.05 -46.20 13.57
N ARG A 929 12.06 -45.63 12.90
CA ARG A 929 13.49 -45.96 13.08
C ARG A 929 14.10 -45.33 14.32
N LEU A 930 15.16 -45.98 14.84
CA LEU A 930 16.07 -45.45 15.86
C LEU A 930 17.36 -44.98 15.19
N ILE A 931 17.86 -43.80 15.56
CA ILE A 931 19.10 -43.24 15.01
C ILE A 931 19.87 -42.45 16.10
N PRO A 932 21.15 -42.72 16.33
CA PRO A 932 21.90 -43.89 15.83
C PRO A 932 21.43 -45.18 16.52
N ASP A 933 21.55 -46.31 15.82
CA ASP A 933 21.32 -47.66 16.35
C ASP A 933 22.56 -48.51 16.04
N PRO A 934 23.37 -48.93 17.04
CA PRO A 934 23.16 -48.75 18.48
C PRO A 934 23.29 -47.29 18.98
N PRO A 935 22.73 -46.94 20.16
CA PRO A 935 22.81 -45.59 20.73
C PRO A 935 24.25 -45.22 21.09
N VAL A 936 24.58 -43.92 21.04
CA VAL A 936 25.95 -43.40 21.26
C VAL A 936 26.02 -42.34 22.36
N SER A 937 27.18 -42.15 23.01
CA SER A 937 27.36 -41.11 24.02
C SER A 937 27.90 -39.78 23.48
N ALA A 938 28.78 -39.81 22.46
CA ALA A 938 29.42 -38.64 21.81
C ALA A 938 29.89 -37.52 22.76
N ARG A 939 30.46 -37.89 23.91
CA ARG A 939 30.81 -36.96 24.98
C ARG A 939 32.00 -36.07 24.63
N ALA A 940 33.06 -36.64 24.06
CA ALA A 940 34.29 -35.90 23.78
C ALA A 940 34.06 -34.86 22.68
N GLU A 941 33.35 -35.27 21.63
CA GLU A 941 32.94 -34.46 20.50
C GLU A 941 32.04 -33.30 20.96
N MET A 942 31.06 -33.58 21.84
CA MET A 942 30.21 -32.55 22.42
C MET A 942 31.00 -31.52 23.23
N LEU A 943 31.95 -31.95 24.07
CA LEU A 943 32.77 -31.02 24.88
C LEU A 943 33.58 -30.07 24.01
N ASP A 944 34.18 -30.57 22.93
CA ASP A 944 34.97 -29.76 21.99
C ASP A 944 34.10 -28.76 21.22
N ALA A 945 32.95 -29.22 20.70
CA ALA A 945 32.00 -28.36 20.01
C ALA A 945 31.45 -27.26 20.92
N VAL A 946 31.02 -27.60 22.13
CA VAL A 946 30.52 -26.63 23.12
C VAL A 946 31.61 -25.63 23.50
N ALA A 947 32.87 -26.06 23.68
CA ALA A 947 33.99 -25.16 23.96
C ALA A 947 34.23 -24.16 22.81
N THR A 948 34.15 -24.62 21.57
CA THR A 948 34.31 -23.80 20.37
C THR A 948 33.18 -22.78 20.21
N ILE A 949 31.93 -23.23 20.36
CA ILE A 949 30.74 -22.37 20.32
C ILE A 949 30.78 -21.32 21.43
N THR A 950 31.09 -21.73 22.66
CA THR A 950 31.15 -20.82 23.82
C THR A 950 32.23 -19.76 23.66
N ARG A 951 33.41 -20.13 23.12
CA ARG A 951 34.46 -19.16 22.73
C ARG A 951 33.95 -18.18 21.69
N GLY A 952 33.35 -18.68 20.61
CA GLY A 952 32.84 -17.86 19.53
C GLY A 952 31.81 -16.84 20.01
N ILE A 953 30.83 -17.27 20.82
CA ILE A 953 29.82 -16.38 21.41
C ILE A 953 30.47 -15.33 22.31
N SER A 954 31.37 -15.74 23.21
CA SER A 954 32.03 -14.83 24.16
C SER A 954 32.95 -13.82 23.46
N ALA A 955 33.58 -14.24 22.36
CA ALA A 955 34.40 -13.42 21.50
C ALA A 955 33.59 -12.53 20.54
N GLY A 956 32.26 -12.65 20.51
CA GLY A 956 31.41 -11.82 19.64
C GLY A 956 31.40 -12.23 18.17
N VAL A 957 31.59 -13.52 17.88
CA VAL A 957 31.59 -14.07 16.50
C VAL A 957 30.18 -14.43 16.05
N PHE A 958 29.60 -13.60 15.17
CA PHE A 958 28.23 -13.77 14.65
C PHE A 958 28.12 -13.66 13.12
N VAL A 959 29.08 -14.25 12.39
CA VAL A 959 29.08 -14.27 10.92
C VAL A 959 27.85 -14.99 10.32
N ALA A 960 27.36 -14.49 9.18
CA ALA A 960 26.29 -15.14 8.42
C ALA A 960 26.83 -16.23 7.50
N ARG A 961 26.45 -17.50 7.76
CA ARG A 961 26.82 -18.65 6.91
C ARG A 961 25.60 -19.20 6.15
N PRO A 962 25.52 -19.02 4.82
CA PRO A 962 24.41 -19.55 4.02
C PRO A 962 24.44 -21.08 3.88
N GLY A 963 25.61 -21.71 3.94
CA GLY A 963 25.79 -23.15 3.73
C GLY A 963 25.82 -23.51 2.24
N THR A 964 25.72 -24.80 1.92
CA THR A 964 25.78 -25.30 0.54
C THR A 964 24.60 -24.82 -0.31
N ARG A 965 24.85 -24.55 -1.58
CA ARG A 965 23.83 -24.11 -2.54
C ARG A 965 22.95 -25.29 -2.96
N LEU A 966 21.63 -25.11 -2.85
CA LEU A 966 20.57 -26.05 -3.23
C LEU A 966 19.74 -25.45 -4.38
N GLN A 967 18.88 -26.27 -5.02
CA GLN A 967 17.97 -25.78 -6.06
C GLN A 967 17.01 -24.67 -5.55
N ALA A 968 16.63 -24.72 -4.27
CA ALA A 968 15.68 -23.80 -3.64
C ALA A 968 16.34 -22.75 -2.72
N GLY A 969 17.64 -22.46 -2.90
CA GLY A 969 18.37 -21.48 -2.08
C GLY A 969 19.64 -22.07 -1.46
N TYR A 970 19.87 -21.82 -0.17
CA TYR A 970 21.02 -22.38 0.56
C TYR A 970 20.56 -23.22 1.75
N ALA A 971 21.33 -24.26 2.09
CA ALA A 971 20.99 -25.24 3.11
C ALA A 971 20.62 -24.61 4.47
N ASN A 972 21.38 -23.61 4.93
CA ASN A 972 21.12 -22.96 6.22
C ASN A 972 20.05 -21.85 6.13
N CYS A 973 19.69 -21.41 4.91
CA CYS A 973 18.75 -20.32 4.68
C CYS A 973 17.32 -20.80 4.41
N GLN A 974 17.12 -21.99 3.84
CA GLN A 974 15.83 -22.47 3.34
C GLN A 974 14.69 -22.41 4.40
N PHE A 975 15.03 -22.72 5.65
CA PHE A 975 14.10 -22.69 6.78
C PHE A 975 14.49 -21.64 7.82
N CYS A 976 15.28 -20.63 7.43
CA CYS A 976 15.71 -19.57 8.32
C CYS A 976 14.61 -18.51 8.46
N PRO A 977 14.10 -18.25 9.68
CA PRO A 977 13.08 -17.22 9.90
C PRO A 977 13.56 -15.79 9.62
N PHE A 978 14.87 -15.60 9.46
CA PHE A 978 15.52 -14.30 9.30
C PHE A 978 15.99 -14.03 7.87
N ASP A 979 15.59 -14.84 6.89
CA ASP A 979 16.07 -14.75 5.51
C ASP A 979 15.86 -13.36 4.88
N GLN A 980 14.74 -12.69 5.22
CA GLN A 980 14.38 -11.35 4.74
C GLN A 980 15.20 -10.21 5.40
N VAL A 981 15.74 -10.44 6.60
CA VAL A 981 16.53 -9.45 7.35
C VAL A 981 18.03 -9.66 7.12
N CYS A 982 18.42 -10.89 6.77
CA CYS A 982 19.77 -11.25 6.39
C CYS A 982 20.19 -10.50 5.11
N PRO A 983 21.48 -10.09 4.96
CA PRO A 983 21.95 -9.44 3.75
C PRO A 983 21.60 -10.25 2.47
N SER A 984 21.11 -9.56 1.45
CA SER A 984 20.73 -10.20 0.17
C SER A 984 21.94 -10.80 -0.56
N ALA A 985 23.13 -10.21 -0.40
CA ALA A 985 24.39 -10.66 -0.98
C ALA A 985 25.23 -11.57 -0.04
N ARG A 986 24.59 -12.27 0.91
CA ARG A 986 25.24 -13.12 1.92
C ARG A 986 26.20 -14.19 1.37
N GLU A 987 25.93 -14.77 0.20
CA GLU A 987 26.86 -15.70 -0.47
C GLU A 987 28.19 -15.00 -0.75
N ARG A 988 28.13 -13.88 -1.47
CA ARG A 988 29.31 -13.07 -1.78
C ARG A 988 30.02 -12.57 -0.52
N HIS A 989 29.28 -12.18 0.51
CA HIS A 989 29.87 -11.75 1.78
C HIS A 989 30.61 -12.92 2.47
N TRP A 990 30.05 -14.13 2.44
CA TRP A 990 30.71 -15.32 2.99
C TRP A 990 31.98 -15.66 2.20
N GLU A 991 31.89 -15.74 0.86
CA GLU A 991 33.05 -16.02 -0.01
C GLU A 991 34.21 -15.05 0.20
N GLN A 992 33.91 -13.76 0.40
CA GLN A 992 34.94 -12.73 0.56
C GLN A 992 35.59 -12.71 1.95
N LYS A 993 34.92 -13.26 2.97
CA LYS A 993 35.26 -13.03 4.39
C LYS A 993 35.52 -14.30 5.19
N SER A 994 35.15 -15.48 4.66
CA SER A 994 35.31 -16.76 5.35
C SER A 994 36.77 -17.07 5.70
N GLN A 995 37.73 -16.54 4.94
CA GLN A 995 39.16 -16.72 5.19
C GLN A 995 39.74 -15.78 6.28
N ASP A 996 38.91 -14.98 6.97
CA ASP A 996 39.37 -14.19 8.12
C ASP A 996 39.82 -15.14 9.26
N PRO A 997 41.06 -15.01 9.79
CA PRO A 997 41.59 -15.94 10.81
C PRO A 997 40.74 -16.05 12.07
N ARG A 998 39.93 -15.03 12.37
CA ARG A 998 39.02 -15.05 13.52
C ARG A 998 37.87 -16.05 13.35
N LEU A 999 37.63 -16.55 12.13
CA LEU A 999 36.61 -17.53 11.80
C LEU A 999 37.14 -18.97 11.74
N ASP A 1000 38.45 -19.19 11.90
CA ASP A 1000 39.09 -20.52 11.75
C ASP A 1000 38.45 -21.57 12.65
N SER A 1001 38.22 -21.25 13.93
CA SER A 1001 37.58 -22.19 14.86
C SER A 1001 36.14 -22.52 14.46
N TYR A 1002 35.41 -21.56 13.87
CA TYR A 1002 34.06 -21.80 13.37
C TYR A 1002 34.07 -22.66 12.10
N ARG A 1003 35.00 -22.41 11.17
CA ARG A 1003 35.16 -23.20 9.94
C ARG A 1003 35.56 -24.65 10.23
N ALA A 1004 36.50 -24.84 11.15
CA ALA A 1004 36.90 -26.15 11.62
C ALA A 1004 35.71 -26.93 12.20
N LEU A 1005 34.90 -26.28 13.06
CA LEU A 1005 33.68 -26.89 13.58
C LEU A 1005 32.71 -27.26 12.45
N ALA A 1006 32.55 -26.38 11.46
CA ALA A 1006 31.64 -26.54 10.33
C ALA A 1006 32.09 -27.55 9.26
N GLY A 1007 33.24 -28.21 9.44
CA GLY A 1007 33.78 -29.21 8.52
C GLY A 1007 34.44 -28.62 7.26
N GLU A 1008 34.83 -27.35 7.28
CA GLU A 1008 35.51 -26.68 6.16
C GLU A 1008 37.02 -26.60 6.46
N GLU A 1009 37.84 -27.37 5.73
CA GLU A 1009 39.29 -27.23 5.82
C GLU A 1009 39.76 -25.88 5.22
N PRO A 1010 40.85 -25.27 5.75
CA PRO A 1010 41.46 -24.12 5.10
C PRO A 1010 41.97 -24.53 3.72
N GLU A 1011 41.53 -23.83 2.66
CA GLU A 1011 42.20 -23.92 1.36
C GLU A 1011 43.66 -23.54 1.57
N ALA A 1012 44.57 -24.49 1.32
CA ALA A 1012 45.99 -24.22 1.38
C ALA A 1012 46.28 -23.06 0.44
N SER A 1013 46.82 -21.97 0.98
CA SER A 1013 47.28 -20.83 0.19
C SER A 1013 48.39 -21.30 -0.74
N GLU A 1014 48.12 -21.39 -2.05
CA GLU A 1014 49.15 -21.45 -3.10
C GLU A 1014 49.79 -20.08 -3.34
#